data_AF-A0A0Q5LRE3-F1
#
_entry.id   AF-A0A0Q5LRE3-F1
#
_cell.length_a   1.000
_cell.length_b   1.000
_cell.length_c   1.000
_cell.angle_alpha   90.00
_cell.angle_beta   90.00
_cell.angle_gamma   90.00
#
_symmetry.space_group_name_H-M   'P 1'
#
loop_
_entity.id
_entity.type
_entity.pdbx_description
1 polymer ?
#
loop_
_entity_poly.entity_id
_entity_poly.type
_entity_poly.pdbx_seq_one_letter_code
_entity_poly.pdbx_strand_id
1 'polypeptide(L)'
;MLILAVPVVGFSTMFSMILGYSLPEAAWVGWVSPVLGTVMYVWGGAPFLTGAVSELRARKPGMMLLIALAITVAFLASWGASLGLLHHELDFWWELALLIVIMLLGHWIEMRSLAQTTSALDSLAALLPDEAEKIEGDTTVTVAPSDLLVGDVVVVRPGGRVPADGRIVQGSASMDESMITGESRPVRRSDGDQVIAGTVATDSGVRVEITAIGEDTALAGIQKLVTEAQNSSSRAQRLADKAAGWLFWFALGAAAITAIVWTVVGMPDAAVIRTITVLVIACPHALGLAIPLVVSIATERAARGGVLIKDRLALESMRTVDTVLFDKTGTLTKGTPAVTAIDPVAGTDPDQLLAWAAAAEADSEHPLARAIVNAAKEKTLTVPSSADFESSPAVGVRARVDGHVVQVGGPYMLEQGHASELPVADEWRDEGAIILHVLVDGQVAGALRLADEIRSESRHAVDALHQRGVQVVMITGDADAVAASVAGDLGIDRYFAGVRPEDKASKVKELQNEGRRVAMVGDGVNDAPALAQADVGIAIGAGTDVAIASAGVILASDDPRSVLAVIELSRASYRKMKQNLWWAAGYNLLSVPLAAGVLAPIGFVLPMSVGAVLMSLSTIVVALNAQLLRRLDLRPDAVIGN
;
A
#
# COMPACT_ATOMS: atom_id res chain seq x y z
N MET A 1 -7.86 26.28 -28.22
CA MET A 1 -8.98 25.50 -28.80
C MET A 1 -10.34 26.15 -28.56
N LEU A 2 -10.73 26.45 -27.32
CA LEU A 2 -12.01 27.13 -27.03
C LEU A 2 -12.19 28.43 -27.84
N ILE A 3 -11.15 29.28 -27.88
CA ILE A 3 -11.15 30.54 -28.66
C ILE A 3 -11.39 30.31 -30.16
N LEU A 4 -10.91 29.19 -30.71
CA LEU A 4 -11.10 28.83 -32.13
C LEU A 4 -12.47 28.19 -32.39
N ALA A 5 -13.03 27.49 -31.41
CA ALA A 5 -14.35 26.87 -31.53
C ALA A 5 -15.48 27.90 -31.57
N VAL A 6 -15.37 28.98 -30.80
CA VAL A 6 -16.39 30.05 -30.75
C VAL A 6 -16.73 30.61 -32.15
N PRO A 7 -15.78 31.05 -32.99
CA PRO A 7 -16.09 31.50 -34.34
C PRO A 7 -16.55 30.36 -35.25
N VAL A 8 -16.03 29.12 -35.12
CA VAL A 8 -16.50 27.99 -35.94
C VAL A 8 -17.98 27.67 -35.68
N VAL A 9 -18.39 27.69 -34.41
CA VAL A 9 -19.79 27.49 -34.01
C VAL A 9 -20.65 28.70 -34.39
N GLY A 10 -20.18 29.92 -34.10
CA GLY A 10 -20.92 31.15 -34.35
C GLY A 10 -21.12 31.48 -35.85
N PHE A 11 -20.24 31.02 -36.73
CA PHE A 11 -20.37 31.18 -38.17
C PHE A 11 -20.90 29.93 -38.89
N SER A 12 -21.34 28.90 -38.17
CA SER A 12 -22.02 27.74 -38.75
C SER A 12 -23.46 28.08 -39.15
N THR A 13 -23.82 27.73 -40.38
CA THR A 13 -25.18 27.91 -40.95
C THR A 13 -26.23 27.09 -40.20
N MET A 14 -25.91 25.85 -39.81
CA MET A 14 -26.81 25.03 -38.99
C MET A 14 -27.03 25.65 -37.61
N PHE A 15 -25.97 26.12 -36.95
CA PHE A 15 -26.08 26.73 -35.63
C PHE A 15 -26.85 28.06 -35.66
N SER A 16 -26.64 28.87 -36.70
CA SER A 16 -27.38 30.12 -36.90
C SER A 16 -28.86 29.89 -37.16
N MET A 17 -29.23 28.83 -37.89
CA MET A 17 -30.63 28.43 -38.09
C MET A 17 -31.32 28.00 -36.79
N ILE A 18 -30.60 27.32 -35.89
CA ILE A 18 -31.15 26.89 -34.59
C ILE A 18 -31.45 28.08 -33.67
N LEU A 19 -30.55 29.07 -33.63
CA LEU A 19 -30.69 30.25 -32.76
C LEU A 19 -31.42 31.44 -33.41
N GLY A 20 -31.74 31.35 -34.70
CA GLY A 20 -32.55 32.34 -35.42
C GLY A 20 -31.83 33.66 -35.72
N TYR A 21 -30.49 33.66 -35.82
CA TYR A 21 -29.73 34.84 -36.24
C TYR A 21 -29.22 34.71 -37.68
N SER A 22 -29.13 35.84 -38.39
CA SER A 22 -28.61 35.90 -39.76
C SER A 22 -27.09 36.01 -39.77
N LEU A 23 -26.43 35.21 -40.58
CA LEU A 23 -25.01 35.37 -40.88
C LEU A 23 -24.80 36.51 -41.88
N PRO A 24 -23.67 37.26 -41.81
CA PRO A 24 -23.36 38.27 -42.82
C PRO A 24 -23.28 37.65 -44.23
N GLU A 25 -23.87 38.30 -45.24
CA GLU A 25 -23.81 37.89 -46.66
C GLU A 25 -22.43 38.17 -47.29
N ALA A 26 -21.35 37.78 -46.62
CA ALA A 26 -19.99 38.01 -47.09
C ALA A 26 -19.34 36.67 -47.45
N ALA A 27 -18.70 36.60 -48.62
CA ALA A 27 -18.09 35.37 -49.13
C ALA A 27 -17.04 34.75 -48.19
N TRP A 28 -16.41 35.54 -47.31
CA TRP A 28 -15.45 35.04 -46.32
C TRP A 28 -16.12 34.23 -45.18
N VAL A 29 -17.41 34.44 -44.90
CA VAL A 29 -18.13 33.76 -43.81
C VAL A 29 -18.18 32.25 -44.02
N GLY A 30 -18.43 31.80 -45.25
CA GLY A 30 -18.45 30.37 -45.59
C GLY A 30 -17.08 29.68 -45.45
N TRP A 31 -15.98 30.44 -45.42
CA TRP A 31 -14.63 29.91 -45.24
C TRP A 31 -14.15 29.90 -43.79
N VAL A 32 -14.84 30.59 -42.87
CA VAL A 32 -14.46 30.63 -41.46
C VAL A 32 -14.44 29.22 -40.86
N SER A 33 -15.54 28.47 -41.02
CA SER A 33 -15.69 27.14 -40.44
C SER A 33 -14.73 26.10 -41.05
N PRO A 34 -14.54 26.00 -42.39
CA PRO A 34 -13.56 25.11 -42.98
C PRO A 34 -12.10 25.40 -42.60
N VAL A 35 -11.70 26.68 -42.59
CA VAL A 35 -10.31 27.06 -42.31
C VAL A 35 -9.98 26.82 -40.84
N LEU A 36 -10.78 27.37 -39.93
CA LEU A 36 -10.55 27.21 -38.49
C LEU A 36 -10.80 25.77 -38.04
N GLY A 37 -11.79 25.08 -38.61
CA GLY A 37 -12.05 23.66 -38.38
C GLY A 37 -10.87 22.78 -38.80
N THR A 38 -10.20 23.10 -39.92
CA THR A 38 -8.98 22.40 -40.34
C THR A 38 -7.82 22.62 -39.36
N VAL A 39 -7.63 23.86 -38.87
CA VAL A 39 -6.63 24.13 -37.82
C VAL A 39 -6.97 23.35 -36.55
N MET A 40 -8.24 23.28 -36.15
CA MET A 40 -8.67 22.50 -35.00
C MET A 40 -8.44 21.00 -35.19
N TYR A 41 -8.73 20.44 -36.37
CA TYR A 41 -8.47 19.02 -36.66
C TYR A 41 -6.97 18.69 -36.63
N VAL A 42 -6.13 19.48 -37.31
CA VAL A 42 -4.69 19.21 -37.40
C VAL A 42 -3.98 19.47 -36.08
N TRP A 43 -4.24 20.60 -35.42
CA TRP A 43 -3.52 21.00 -34.21
C TRP A 43 -4.21 20.52 -32.93
N GLY A 44 -5.54 20.72 -32.82
CA GLY A 44 -6.32 20.26 -31.67
C GLY A 44 -6.55 18.74 -31.68
N GLY A 45 -6.69 18.13 -32.85
CA GLY A 45 -6.83 16.69 -33.00
C GLY A 45 -5.51 15.91 -32.94
N ALA A 46 -4.35 16.57 -32.97
CA ALA A 46 -3.03 15.94 -33.02
C ALA A 46 -2.82 14.85 -31.96
N PRO A 47 -3.18 15.03 -30.67
CA PRO A 47 -2.99 13.99 -29.65
C PRO A 47 -3.73 12.70 -29.98
N PHE A 48 -4.97 12.81 -30.49
CA PHE A 48 -5.80 11.66 -30.84
C PHE A 48 -5.31 10.99 -32.13
N LEU A 49 -4.93 11.78 -33.15
CA LEU A 49 -4.43 11.26 -34.42
C LEU A 49 -3.10 10.52 -34.25
N THR A 50 -2.15 11.09 -33.50
CA THR A 50 -0.87 10.46 -33.19
C THR A 50 -1.03 9.23 -32.30
N GLY A 51 -1.94 9.28 -31.32
CA GLY A 51 -2.32 8.13 -30.49
C GLY A 51 -2.96 7.00 -31.29
N ALA A 52 -3.79 7.31 -32.29
CA ALA A 52 -4.38 6.29 -33.16
C ALA A 52 -3.32 5.54 -33.97
N VAL A 53 -2.29 6.25 -34.46
CA VAL A 53 -1.16 5.64 -35.16
C VAL A 53 -0.37 4.72 -34.22
N SER A 54 -0.16 5.12 -32.97
CA SER A 54 0.55 4.28 -32.00
C SER A 54 -0.26 3.03 -31.62
N GLU A 55 -1.57 3.16 -31.37
CA GLU A 55 -2.48 2.03 -31.11
C GLU A 55 -2.51 1.03 -32.27
N LEU A 56 -2.59 1.54 -33.51
CA LEU A 56 -2.61 0.71 -34.71
C LEU A 56 -1.28 -0.04 -34.89
N ARG A 57 -0.14 0.63 -34.70
CA ARG A 57 1.19 -0.01 -34.73
C ARG A 57 1.35 -1.06 -33.63
N ALA A 58 0.85 -0.77 -32.44
CA ALA A 58 0.89 -1.67 -31.29
C ALA A 58 -0.12 -2.83 -31.39
N ARG A 59 -1.01 -2.83 -32.40
CA ARG A 59 -2.14 -3.77 -32.55
C ARG A 59 -3.03 -3.85 -31.30
N LYS A 60 -3.16 -2.72 -30.60
CA LYS A 60 -4.01 -2.56 -29.42
C LYS A 60 -5.02 -1.45 -29.72
N PRO A 61 -6.05 -1.75 -30.53
CA PRO A 61 -7.06 -0.74 -30.85
C PRO A 61 -7.79 -0.33 -29.57
N GLY A 62 -7.89 0.97 -29.34
CA GLY A 62 -8.40 1.53 -28.10
C GLY A 62 -9.12 2.85 -28.32
N MET A 63 -8.97 3.73 -27.34
CA MET A 63 -9.69 4.99 -27.27
C MET A 63 -9.24 5.96 -28.37
N MET A 64 -7.94 6.10 -28.58
CA MET A 64 -7.39 7.11 -29.48
C MET A 64 -7.80 6.85 -30.93
N LEU A 65 -7.85 5.56 -31.32
CA LEU A 65 -8.27 5.16 -32.66
C LEU A 65 -9.76 5.43 -32.93
N LEU A 66 -10.67 5.22 -31.97
CA LEU A 66 -12.10 5.53 -32.15
C LEU A 66 -12.32 7.03 -32.36
N ILE A 67 -11.65 7.84 -31.53
CA ILE A 67 -11.76 9.30 -31.60
C ILE A 67 -11.21 9.78 -32.93
N ALA A 68 -9.99 9.34 -33.28
CA ALA A 68 -9.36 9.68 -34.55
C ALA A 68 -10.27 9.34 -35.72
N LEU A 69 -10.90 8.15 -35.71
CA LEU A 69 -11.86 7.77 -36.74
C LEU A 69 -13.06 8.72 -36.78
N ALA A 70 -13.68 9.02 -35.63
CA ALA A 70 -14.82 9.91 -35.56
C ALA A 70 -14.51 11.33 -36.07
N ILE A 71 -13.41 11.94 -35.60
CA ILE A 71 -13.02 13.29 -36.05
C ILE A 71 -12.59 13.30 -37.51
N THR A 72 -11.99 12.21 -38.02
CA THR A 72 -11.58 12.11 -39.43
C THR A 72 -12.80 11.97 -40.34
N VAL A 73 -13.77 11.13 -39.98
CA VAL A 73 -15.02 10.97 -40.74
C VAL A 73 -15.81 12.29 -40.77
N ALA A 74 -15.95 12.95 -39.62
CA ALA A 74 -16.62 14.26 -39.55
C ALA A 74 -15.87 15.33 -40.37
N PHE A 75 -14.55 15.37 -40.30
CA PHE A 75 -13.71 16.30 -41.06
C PHE A 75 -13.85 16.12 -42.58
N LEU A 76 -13.76 14.87 -43.07
CA LEU A 76 -13.88 14.57 -44.49
C LEU A 76 -15.30 14.83 -45.02
N ALA A 77 -16.33 14.49 -44.24
CA ALA A 77 -17.72 14.79 -44.58
C ALA A 77 -17.97 16.30 -44.68
N SER A 78 -17.48 17.08 -43.70
CA SER A 78 -17.62 18.54 -43.67
C SER A 78 -16.92 19.23 -44.85
N TRP A 79 -15.73 18.75 -45.22
CA TRP A 79 -15.04 19.21 -46.43
C TRP A 79 -15.82 18.85 -47.70
N GLY A 80 -16.36 17.64 -47.79
CA GLY A 80 -17.20 17.23 -48.92
C GLY A 80 -18.45 18.10 -49.09
N ALA A 81 -19.11 18.45 -47.98
CA ALA A 81 -20.25 19.38 -47.98
C ALA A 81 -19.82 20.81 -48.39
N SER A 82 -18.71 21.30 -47.83
CA SER A 82 -18.19 22.66 -48.10
C SER A 82 -17.73 22.86 -49.55
N LEU A 83 -17.24 21.80 -50.20
CA LEU A 83 -16.82 21.80 -51.60
C LEU A 83 -17.99 21.50 -52.58
N GLY A 84 -19.20 21.25 -52.07
CA GLY A 84 -20.37 20.90 -52.87
C GLY A 84 -20.35 19.48 -53.46
N LEU A 85 -19.48 18.60 -52.95
CA LEU A 85 -19.38 17.20 -53.36
C LEU A 85 -20.40 16.30 -52.64
N LEU A 86 -20.90 16.76 -51.47
CA LEU A 86 -21.89 16.08 -50.63
C LEU A 86 -23.03 17.04 -50.26
N HIS A 87 -24.14 16.51 -49.75
CA HIS A 87 -25.27 17.32 -49.26
C HIS A 87 -24.82 18.26 -48.13
N HIS A 88 -25.42 19.46 -48.10
CA HIS A 88 -25.10 20.49 -47.10
C HIS A 88 -25.47 20.07 -45.65
N GLU A 89 -26.36 19.09 -45.48
CA GLU A 89 -26.69 18.52 -44.16
C GLU A 89 -25.53 17.72 -43.52
N LEU A 90 -24.46 17.47 -44.28
CA LEU A 90 -23.24 16.81 -43.81
C LEU A 90 -22.14 17.82 -43.42
N ASP A 91 -22.49 19.09 -43.21
CA ASP A 91 -21.63 20.10 -42.59
C ASP A 91 -21.57 19.87 -41.07
N PHE A 92 -20.49 19.22 -40.61
CA PHE A 92 -20.24 18.94 -39.19
C PHE A 92 -19.19 19.87 -38.57
N TRP A 93 -18.93 21.07 -39.11
CA TRP A 93 -17.83 21.90 -38.62
C TRP A 93 -17.98 22.28 -37.15
N TRP A 94 -19.21 22.58 -36.71
CA TRP A 94 -19.46 22.99 -35.33
C TRP A 94 -19.47 21.79 -34.37
N GLU A 95 -20.01 20.62 -34.78
CA GLU A 95 -19.91 19.38 -34.00
C GLU A 95 -18.47 18.92 -33.88
N LEU A 96 -17.68 18.97 -34.96
CA LEU A 96 -16.26 18.66 -34.94
C LEU A 96 -15.50 19.57 -33.98
N ALA A 97 -15.78 20.88 -34.02
CA ALA A 97 -15.15 21.85 -33.13
C ALA A 97 -15.49 21.59 -31.65
N LEU A 98 -16.78 21.39 -31.33
CA LEU A 98 -17.22 21.08 -29.97
C LEU A 98 -16.69 19.73 -29.50
N LEU A 99 -16.69 18.72 -30.37
CA LEU A 99 -16.12 17.41 -30.11
C LEU A 99 -14.65 17.55 -29.71
N ILE A 100 -13.80 18.18 -30.53
CA ILE A 100 -12.38 18.37 -30.21
C ILE A 100 -12.19 19.11 -28.87
N VAL A 101 -12.97 20.17 -28.61
CA VAL A 101 -12.88 20.91 -27.34
C VAL A 101 -13.26 20.06 -26.13
N ILE A 102 -14.41 19.38 -26.17
CA ILE A 102 -14.89 18.55 -25.06
C ILE A 102 -13.95 17.37 -24.83
N MET A 103 -13.42 16.78 -25.90
CA MET A 103 -12.48 15.67 -25.86
C MET A 103 -11.14 16.06 -25.23
N LEU A 104 -10.59 17.21 -25.64
CA LEU A 104 -9.39 17.76 -25.02
C LEU A 104 -9.63 18.14 -23.55
N LEU A 105 -10.80 18.67 -23.21
CA LEU A 105 -11.17 18.95 -21.83
C LEU A 105 -11.26 17.66 -21.01
N GLY A 106 -11.91 16.62 -21.53
CA GLY A 106 -12.03 15.32 -20.88
C GLY A 106 -10.66 14.69 -20.64
N HIS A 107 -9.79 14.69 -21.64
CA HIS A 107 -8.42 14.19 -21.54
C HIS A 107 -7.55 15.05 -20.60
N TRP A 108 -7.75 16.36 -20.57
CA TRP A 108 -7.08 17.24 -19.60
C TRP A 108 -7.54 16.98 -18.16
N ILE A 109 -8.84 16.78 -17.92
CA ILE A 109 -9.38 16.39 -16.60
C ILE A 109 -8.83 15.03 -16.18
N GLU A 110 -8.77 14.06 -17.10
CA GLU A 110 -8.16 12.75 -16.89
C GLU A 110 -6.69 12.89 -16.45
N MET A 111 -5.88 13.60 -17.22
CA MET A 111 -4.45 13.80 -16.92
C MET A 111 -4.23 14.60 -15.64
N ARG A 112 -5.06 15.62 -15.37
CA ARG A 112 -5.00 16.39 -14.13
C ARG A 112 -5.37 15.54 -12.92
N SER A 113 -6.37 14.66 -13.04
CA SER A 113 -6.75 13.73 -11.98
C SER A 113 -5.63 12.74 -11.68
N LEU A 114 -4.91 12.25 -12.68
CA LEU A 114 -3.75 11.39 -12.49
C LEU A 114 -2.60 12.15 -11.81
N ALA A 115 -2.26 13.34 -12.31
CA ALA A 115 -1.17 14.17 -11.77
C ALA A 115 -1.39 14.59 -10.30
N GLN A 116 -2.63 14.88 -9.90
CA GLN A 116 -2.96 15.20 -8.51
C GLN A 116 -2.73 14.03 -7.54
N THR A 117 -2.70 12.79 -8.04
CA THR A 117 -2.52 11.62 -7.19
C THR A 117 -1.03 11.26 -6.98
N THR A 118 -0.12 11.86 -7.76
CA THR A 118 1.34 11.74 -7.58
C THR A 118 1.88 12.52 -6.37
N SER A 119 1.07 13.38 -5.74
CA SER A 119 1.46 14.26 -4.62
C SER A 119 1.71 13.55 -3.28
N ALA A 120 1.52 12.22 -3.20
CA ALA A 120 1.78 11.47 -1.96
C ALA A 120 3.27 11.52 -1.55
N LEU A 121 4.18 11.51 -2.53
CA LEU A 121 5.63 11.63 -2.28
C LEU A 121 5.98 13.02 -1.72
N ASP A 122 5.39 14.07 -2.28
CA ASP A 122 5.60 15.45 -1.80
C ASP A 122 5.07 15.64 -0.37
N SER A 123 3.96 14.98 -0.01
CA SER A 123 3.42 15.04 1.35
C SER A 123 4.26 14.28 2.37
N LEU A 124 5.06 13.30 1.95
CA LEU A 124 6.04 12.62 2.80
C LEU A 124 7.31 13.47 2.95
N ALA A 125 7.77 14.11 1.87
CA ALA A 125 8.90 15.04 1.93
C ALA A 125 8.61 16.27 2.81
N ALA A 126 7.36 16.76 2.80
CA ALA A 126 6.90 17.85 3.68
C ALA A 126 6.93 17.50 5.19
N LEU A 127 7.24 16.24 5.55
CA LEU A 127 7.39 15.83 6.94
C LEU A 127 8.79 16.05 7.48
N LEU A 128 9.78 16.30 6.62
CA LEU A 128 11.13 16.63 7.06
C LEU A 128 11.17 18.10 7.51
N PRO A 129 11.92 18.41 8.58
CA PRO A 129 12.13 19.79 8.98
C PRO A 129 12.97 20.53 7.93
N ASP A 130 12.76 21.84 7.77
CA ASP A 130 13.58 22.66 6.85
C ASP A 130 15.01 22.87 7.38
N GLU A 131 15.19 22.77 8.70
CA GLU A 131 16.45 23.03 9.41
C GLU A 131 16.73 21.93 10.45
N ALA A 132 18.02 21.64 10.68
CA ALA A 132 18.51 20.71 11.68
C ALA A 132 19.56 21.38 12.59
N GLU A 133 19.49 21.13 13.89
CA GLU A 133 20.47 21.62 14.87
C GLU A 133 21.61 20.59 15.03
N LYS A 134 22.73 20.78 14.32
CA LYS A 134 23.93 19.92 14.39
C LYS A 134 24.86 20.37 15.52
N ILE A 135 25.42 19.43 16.27
CA ILE A 135 26.42 19.68 17.31
C ILE A 135 27.81 19.74 16.67
N GLU A 136 28.51 20.86 16.83
CA GLU A 136 29.92 21.02 16.50
C GLU A 136 30.69 21.47 17.75
N GLY A 137 31.45 20.55 18.34
CA GLY A 137 32.13 20.77 19.62
C GLY A 137 31.12 20.99 20.75
N ASP A 138 31.24 22.13 21.45
CA ASP A 138 30.31 22.54 22.52
C ASP A 138 29.15 23.43 22.02
N THR A 139 29.08 23.70 20.71
CA THR A 139 28.09 24.60 20.12
C THR A 139 27.14 23.87 19.17
N THR A 140 25.97 24.46 18.95
CA THR A 140 24.97 23.94 18.01
C THR A 140 24.87 24.89 16.82
N VAL A 141 24.93 24.34 15.60
CA VAL A 141 24.87 25.06 14.33
C VAL A 141 23.64 24.60 13.56
N THR A 142 22.87 25.55 13.04
CA THR A 142 21.71 25.25 12.19
C THR A 142 22.17 24.97 10.76
N VAL A 143 21.82 23.82 10.23
CA VAL A 143 22.14 23.37 8.86
C VAL A 143 20.88 22.88 8.15
N ALA A 144 20.89 22.84 6.83
CA ALA A 144 19.83 22.15 6.10
C ALA A 144 19.99 20.62 6.27
N PRO A 145 18.89 19.82 6.30
CA PRO A 145 18.99 18.36 6.38
C PRO A 145 19.83 17.74 5.26
N SER A 146 19.90 18.37 4.10
CA SER A 146 20.73 17.94 2.96
C SER A 146 22.23 18.07 3.20
N ASP A 147 22.64 18.90 4.17
CA ASP A 147 24.05 19.15 4.49
C ASP A 147 24.57 18.25 5.63
N LEU A 148 23.69 17.39 6.19
CA LEU A 148 24.05 16.42 7.21
C LEU A 148 24.90 15.28 6.62
N LEU A 149 25.88 14.84 7.39
CA LEU A 149 26.72 13.69 7.07
C LEU A 149 26.48 12.55 8.06
N VAL A 150 26.73 11.32 7.62
CA VAL A 150 26.71 10.16 8.51
C VAL A 150 27.76 10.34 9.62
N GLY A 151 27.35 10.12 10.87
CA GLY A 151 28.14 10.36 12.07
C GLY A 151 27.95 11.75 12.70
N ASP A 152 27.26 12.67 12.02
CA ASP A 152 26.88 13.95 12.64
C ASP A 152 25.92 13.72 13.80
N VAL A 153 26.04 14.49 14.87
CA VAL A 153 25.11 14.44 16.01
C VAL A 153 24.18 15.64 15.94
N VAL A 154 22.88 15.40 15.90
CA VAL A 154 21.84 16.42 15.88
C VAL A 154 21.04 16.45 17.18
N VAL A 155 20.60 17.63 17.59
CA VAL A 155 19.71 17.83 18.73
C VAL A 155 18.27 17.88 18.24
N VAL A 156 17.45 16.93 18.69
CA VAL A 156 16.00 16.94 18.47
C VAL A 156 15.33 17.40 19.76
N ARG A 157 14.68 18.57 19.72
CA ARG A 157 13.99 19.15 20.88
C ARG A 157 12.61 18.51 21.07
N PRO A 158 11.97 18.65 22.26
CA PRO A 158 10.57 18.25 22.43
C PRO A 158 9.66 18.97 21.41
N GLY A 159 8.77 18.22 20.76
CA GLY A 159 7.95 18.64 19.63
C GLY A 159 8.69 18.72 18.28
N GLY A 160 10.01 18.52 18.28
CA GLY A 160 10.86 18.56 17.09
C GLY A 160 10.81 17.27 16.27
N ARG A 161 11.16 17.39 14.99
CA ARG A 161 11.20 16.27 14.05
C ARG A 161 12.64 15.79 13.86
N VAL A 162 12.79 14.48 13.70
CA VAL A 162 14.07 13.88 13.34
C VAL A 162 14.40 14.21 11.87
N PRO A 163 15.55 14.86 11.57
CA PRO A 163 15.85 15.35 10.22
C PRO A 163 16.34 14.27 9.25
N ALA A 164 17.00 13.22 9.75
CA ALA A 164 17.51 12.07 9.00
C ALA A 164 17.58 10.85 9.93
N ASP A 165 17.65 9.65 9.36
CA ASP A 165 17.67 8.42 10.16
C ASP A 165 18.94 8.35 11.02
N GLY A 166 18.77 7.87 12.25
CA GLY A 166 19.86 7.87 13.21
C GLY A 166 19.65 6.97 14.42
N ARG A 167 20.58 7.07 15.35
CA ARG A 167 20.55 6.37 16.63
C ARG A 167 20.64 7.37 17.78
N ILE A 168 19.83 7.19 18.81
CA ILE A 168 19.90 8.02 20.02
C ILE A 168 21.22 7.71 20.73
N VAL A 169 22.05 8.73 20.89
CA VAL A 169 23.31 8.64 21.65
C VAL A 169 23.19 9.23 23.05
N GLN A 170 22.18 10.06 23.27
CA GLN A 170 21.91 10.64 24.59
C GLN A 170 20.45 11.07 24.75
N GLY A 171 19.81 10.58 25.81
CA GLY A 171 18.46 10.94 26.22
C GLY A 171 17.43 9.82 26.00
N SER A 172 16.20 10.08 26.39
CA SER A 172 15.07 9.23 26.01
C SER A 172 13.87 10.11 25.72
N ALA A 173 13.04 9.70 24.78
CA ALA A 173 11.80 10.39 24.43
C ALA A 173 10.77 9.39 23.92
N SER A 174 9.50 9.75 24.09
CA SER A 174 8.39 9.11 23.42
C SER A 174 8.29 9.67 22.00
N MET A 175 8.48 8.81 21.01
CA MET A 175 8.49 9.15 19.59
C MET A 175 7.12 8.87 18.97
N ASP A 176 6.52 9.88 18.35
CA ASP A 176 5.34 9.69 17.49
C ASP A 176 5.82 9.24 16.12
N GLU A 177 5.61 7.95 15.84
CA GLU A 177 5.93 7.27 14.59
C GLU A 177 4.68 7.06 13.71
N SER A 178 3.52 7.63 14.11
CA SER A 178 2.19 7.35 13.51
C SER A 178 2.09 7.61 12.02
N MET A 179 2.88 8.55 11.50
CA MET A 179 2.90 8.90 10.07
C MET A 179 3.57 7.83 9.20
N ILE A 180 4.44 7.01 9.80
CA ILE A 180 5.20 5.96 9.12
C ILE A 180 4.59 4.60 9.44
N THR A 181 4.31 4.32 10.71
CA THR A 181 3.81 3.02 11.18
C THR A 181 2.29 2.92 11.16
N GLY A 182 1.58 4.05 11.16
CA GLY A 182 0.12 4.10 11.33
C GLY A 182 -0.35 4.01 12.79
N GLU A 183 0.56 3.78 13.74
CA GLU A 183 0.24 3.58 15.15
C GLU A 183 0.07 4.90 15.89
N SER A 184 -1.06 5.09 16.58
CA SER A 184 -1.36 6.36 17.25
C SER A 184 -0.70 6.53 18.62
N ARG A 185 -0.10 5.47 19.18
CA ARG A 185 0.54 5.52 20.50
C ARG A 185 2.03 5.82 20.32
N PRO A 186 2.57 6.87 20.95
CA PRO A 186 4.01 7.14 20.90
C PRO A 186 4.81 5.98 21.51
N VAL A 187 5.94 5.65 20.87
CA VAL A 187 6.84 4.56 21.28
C VAL A 187 7.99 5.16 22.07
N ARG A 188 8.31 4.60 23.24
CA ARG A 188 9.47 5.07 24.02
C ARG A 188 10.76 4.60 23.35
N ARG A 189 11.66 5.54 23.07
CA ARG A 189 13.02 5.28 22.58
C ARG A 189 14.05 5.86 23.55
N SER A 190 15.17 5.18 23.69
CA SER A 190 16.25 5.48 24.63
C SER A 190 17.63 5.32 23.98
N ASP A 191 18.70 5.59 24.74
CA ASP A 191 20.08 5.47 24.27
C ASP A 191 20.33 4.11 23.59
N GLY A 192 20.86 4.17 22.37
CA GLY A 192 21.11 3.01 21.52
C GLY A 192 19.99 2.67 20.55
N ASP A 193 18.77 3.15 20.77
CA ASP A 193 17.63 2.87 19.88
C ASP A 193 17.70 3.68 18.58
N GLN A 194 17.21 3.08 17.49
CA GLN A 194 17.08 3.75 16.20
C GLN A 194 15.87 4.68 16.17
N VAL A 195 16.02 5.78 15.44
CA VAL A 195 14.97 6.76 15.14
C VAL A 195 14.95 7.08 13.66
N ILE A 196 13.74 7.28 13.13
CA ILE A 196 13.50 7.43 11.70
C ILE A 196 13.20 8.89 11.38
N ALA A 197 13.66 9.37 10.22
CA ALA A 197 13.40 10.71 9.71
C ALA A 197 11.89 11.01 9.65
N GLY A 198 11.51 12.22 10.06
CA GLY A 198 10.12 12.69 10.06
C GLY A 198 9.29 12.29 11.30
N THR A 199 9.81 11.40 12.15
CA THR A 199 9.20 11.08 13.46
C THR A 199 9.34 12.26 14.44
N VAL A 200 8.42 12.38 15.39
CA VAL A 200 8.36 13.53 16.32
C VAL A 200 8.72 13.10 17.74
N ALA A 201 9.69 13.75 18.36
CA ALA A 201 9.94 13.57 19.79
C ALA A 201 8.87 14.34 20.59
N THR A 202 8.03 13.66 21.38
CA THR A 202 6.83 14.28 21.96
C THR A 202 7.06 14.96 23.30
N ASP A 203 7.84 14.37 24.21
CA ASP A 203 7.90 14.75 25.62
C ASP A 203 9.27 15.28 26.09
N SER A 204 10.36 14.77 25.52
CA SER A 204 11.74 15.17 25.86
C SER A 204 12.62 15.31 24.62
N GLY A 205 13.77 15.99 24.78
CA GLY A 205 14.76 16.13 23.72
C GLY A 205 15.78 15.00 23.75
N VAL A 206 16.30 14.65 22.57
CA VAL A 206 17.29 13.59 22.38
C VAL A 206 18.42 14.08 21.47
N ARG A 207 19.61 13.51 21.64
CA ARG A 207 20.73 13.66 20.71
C ARG A 207 20.81 12.42 19.83
N VAL A 208 20.81 12.63 18.53
CA VAL A 208 20.74 11.57 17.52
C VAL A 208 21.99 11.64 16.66
N GLU A 209 22.76 10.55 16.62
CA GLU A 209 23.82 10.35 15.65
C GLU A 209 23.22 9.88 14.34
N ILE A 210 23.46 10.61 13.26
CA ILE A 210 22.92 10.32 11.93
C ILE A 210 23.59 9.05 11.37
N THR A 211 22.78 8.05 11.00
CA THR A 211 23.25 6.79 10.45
C THR A 211 22.98 6.65 8.95
N ALA A 212 21.98 7.33 8.41
CA ALA A 212 21.67 7.34 6.99
C ALA A 212 21.11 8.69 6.52
N ILE A 213 21.41 9.06 5.27
CA ILE A 213 21.03 10.35 4.66
C ILE A 213 20.55 10.15 3.21
N GLY A 214 19.79 11.11 2.69
CA GLY A 214 19.36 11.10 1.28
C GLY A 214 18.57 9.84 0.90
N GLU A 215 19.02 9.17 -0.17
CA GLU A 215 18.37 7.97 -0.72
C GLU A 215 18.47 6.73 0.19
N ASP A 216 19.39 6.73 1.16
CA ASP A 216 19.62 5.62 2.08
C ASP A 216 18.70 5.67 3.32
N THR A 217 17.84 6.70 3.42
CA THR A 217 16.86 6.81 4.52
C THR A 217 15.65 5.89 4.29
N ALA A 218 15.01 5.46 5.37
CA ALA A 218 13.78 4.69 5.36
C ALA A 218 12.66 5.43 4.61
N LEU A 219 12.57 6.76 4.76
CA LEU A 219 11.60 7.57 4.03
C LEU A 219 11.85 7.55 2.51
N ALA A 220 13.11 7.62 2.07
CA ALA A 220 13.46 7.48 0.66
C ALA A 220 13.21 6.05 0.14
N GLY A 221 13.48 5.02 0.95
CA GLY A 221 13.11 3.64 0.67
C GLY A 221 11.60 3.47 0.45
N ILE A 222 10.77 4.09 1.29
CA ILE A 222 9.31 4.15 1.12
C ILE A 222 8.94 4.80 -0.22
N GLN A 223 9.55 5.93 -0.57
CA GLN A 223 9.28 6.61 -1.84
C GLN A 223 9.61 5.73 -3.06
N LYS A 224 10.73 5.00 -3.00
CA LYS A 224 11.14 4.06 -4.04
C LYS A 224 10.14 2.92 -4.19
N LEU A 225 9.73 2.29 -3.09
CA LEU A 225 8.73 1.21 -3.10
C LEU A 225 7.37 1.69 -3.66
N VAL A 226 6.92 2.87 -3.25
CA VAL A 226 5.68 3.49 -3.79
C VAL A 226 5.79 3.70 -5.30
N THR A 227 6.95 4.17 -5.78
CA THR A 227 7.19 4.40 -7.21
C THR A 227 7.23 3.07 -8.00
N GLU A 228 7.89 2.05 -7.46
CA GLU A 228 7.91 0.70 -8.04
C GLU A 228 6.50 0.11 -8.12
N ALA A 229 5.73 0.19 -7.04
CA ALA A 229 4.34 -0.22 -7.06
C ALA A 229 3.53 0.58 -8.06
N GLN A 230 3.76 1.89 -8.19
CA GLN A 230 3.07 2.72 -9.18
C GLN A 230 3.32 2.29 -10.64
N ASN A 231 4.46 1.67 -10.90
CA ASN A 231 4.83 1.16 -12.22
C ASN A 231 4.43 -0.31 -12.45
N SER A 232 4.10 -1.05 -11.39
CA SER A 232 3.64 -2.45 -11.49
C SER A 232 2.24 -2.56 -12.12
N SER A 233 1.89 -3.70 -12.72
CA SER A 233 0.59 -3.89 -13.39
C SER A 233 -0.33 -4.83 -12.59
N SER A 234 -1.64 -4.55 -12.59
CA SER A 234 -2.64 -5.36 -11.87
C SER A 234 -3.47 -6.26 -12.81
N ARG A 235 -4.20 -7.24 -12.26
CA ARG A 235 -5.17 -8.03 -13.05
C ARG A 235 -6.37 -7.16 -13.44
N ALA A 236 -6.81 -6.27 -12.54
CA ALA A 236 -7.89 -5.33 -12.83
C ALA A 236 -7.57 -4.38 -13.99
N GLN A 237 -6.33 -3.88 -14.10
CA GLN A 237 -5.90 -3.05 -15.22
C GLN A 237 -5.93 -3.84 -16.54
N ARG A 238 -5.41 -5.07 -16.54
CA ARG A 238 -5.50 -5.96 -17.71
C ARG A 238 -6.95 -6.25 -18.13
N LEU A 239 -7.87 -6.36 -17.16
CA LEU A 239 -9.29 -6.51 -17.44
C LEU A 239 -9.88 -5.24 -18.07
N ALA A 240 -9.52 -4.06 -17.59
CA ALA A 240 -9.94 -2.79 -18.17
C ALA A 240 -9.39 -2.61 -19.60
N ASP A 241 -8.12 -2.92 -19.84
CA ASP A 241 -7.50 -2.89 -21.18
C ASP A 241 -8.24 -3.83 -22.14
N LYS A 242 -8.57 -5.04 -21.68
CA LYS A 242 -9.34 -6.00 -22.46
C LYS A 242 -10.76 -5.48 -22.71
N ALA A 243 -11.43 -4.92 -21.71
CA ALA A 243 -12.76 -4.34 -21.85
C ALA A 243 -12.77 -3.18 -22.85
N ALA A 244 -11.74 -2.33 -22.85
CA ALA A 244 -11.57 -1.23 -23.81
C ALA A 244 -11.45 -1.76 -25.24
N GLY A 245 -10.64 -2.80 -25.45
CA GLY A 245 -10.50 -3.45 -26.76
C GLY A 245 -11.80 -4.12 -27.23
N TRP A 246 -12.54 -4.79 -26.35
CA TRP A 246 -13.85 -5.35 -26.71
C TRP A 246 -14.88 -4.28 -27.03
N LEU A 247 -14.89 -3.18 -26.27
CA LEU A 247 -15.77 -2.05 -26.54
C LEU A 247 -15.44 -1.39 -27.89
N PHE A 248 -14.16 -1.29 -28.25
CA PHE A 248 -13.73 -0.85 -29.58
C PHE A 248 -14.38 -1.68 -30.69
N TRP A 249 -14.27 -3.01 -30.61
CA TRP A 249 -14.83 -3.88 -31.64
C TRP A 249 -16.35 -3.84 -31.68
N PHE A 250 -16.99 -3.74 -30.51
CA PHE A 250 -18.43 -3.51 -30.41
C PHE A 250 -18.85 -2.19 -31.08
N ALA A 251 -18.13 -1.10 -30.80
CA ALA A 251 -18.40 0.22 -31.36
C ALA A 251 -18.23 0.24 -32.89
N LEU A 252 -17.13 -0.33 -33.38
CA LEU A 252 -16.84 -0.39 -34.81
C LEU A 252 -17.87 -1.26 -35.54
N GLY A 253 -18.25 -2.40 -34.97
CA GLY A 253 -19.30 -3.26 -35.50
C GLY A 253 -20.66 -2.56 -35.52
N ALA A 254 -21.04 -1.90 -34.43
CA ALA A 254 -22.28 -1.13 -34.34
C ALA A 254 -22.30 0.04 -35.34
N ALA A 255 -21.19 0.74 -35.51
CA ALA A 255 -21.02 1.82 -36.50
C ALA A 255 -21.19 1.30 -37.93
N ALA A 256 -20.54 0.17 -38.26
CA ALA A 256 -20.68 -0.46 -39.58
C ALA A 256 -22.12 -0.92 -39.87
N ILE A 257 -22.77 -1.58 -38.90
CA ILE A 257 -24.17 -2.01 -39.02
C ILE A 257 -25.08 -0.78 -39.19
N THR A 258 -24.87 0.27 -38.40
CA THR A 258 -25.62 1.53 -38.50
C THR A 258 -25.48 2.14 -39.89
N ALA A 259 -24.26 2.24 -40.41
CA ALA A 259 -24.01 2.76 -41.76
C ALA A 259 -24.76 1.95 -42.83
N ILE A 260 -24.71 0.62 -42.76
CA ILE A 260 -25.36 -0.27 -43.73
C ILE A 260 -26.87 -0.15 -43.67
N VAL A 261 -27.48 -0.30 -42.49
CA VAL A 261 -28.94 -0.33 -42.31
C VAL A 261 -29.57 0.97 -42.79
N TRP A 262 -29.04 2.11 -42.36
CA TRP A 262 -29.62 3.41 -42.73
C TRP A 262 -29.41 3.77 -44.19
N THR A 263 -28.31 3.31 -44.80
CA THR A 263 -28.11 3.43 -46.26
C THR A 263 -29.12 2.58 -47.03
N VAL A 264 -29.35 1.33 -46.62
CA VAL A 264 -30.32 0.43 -47.27
C VAL A 264 -31.77 0.91 -47.13
N VAL A 265 -32.10 1.56 -46.01
CA VAL A 265 -33.41 2.20 -45.77
C VAL A 265 -33.61 3.47 -46.64
N GLY A 266 -32.58 3.91 -47.36
CA GLY A 266 -32.66 5.06 -48.26
C GLY A 266 -32.40 6.41 -47.58
N MET A 267 -31.79 6.41 -46.39
CA MET A 267 -31.41 7.63 -45.65
C MET A 267 -29.88 7.70 -45.46
N PRO A 268 -29.10 7.89 -46.54
CA PRO A 268 -27.64 7.87 -46.49
C PRO A 268 -27.05 9.01 -45.63
N ASP A 269 -27.64 10.19 -45.65
CA ASP A 269 -27.16 11.33 -44.83
C ASP A 269 -27.30 11.00 -43.33
N ALA A 270 -28.44 10.42 -42.97
CA ALA A 270 -28.71 9.98 -41.61
C ALA A 270 -27.87 8.75 -41.20
N ALA A 271 -27.36 7.98 -42.17
CA ALA A 271 -26.39 6.92 -41.93
C ALA A 271 -25.04 7.49 -41.47
N VAL A 272 -24.56 8.57 -42.12
CA VAL A 272 -23.31 9.25 -41.73
C VAL A 272 -23.43 9.86 -40.34
N ILE A 273 -24.51 10.63 -40.08
CA ILE A 273 -24.75 11.28 -38.78
C ILE A 273 -24.75 10.25 -37.65
N ARG A 274 -25.51 9.16 -37.80
CA ARG A 274 -25.63 8.13 -36.74
C ARG A 274 -24.36 7.32 -36.56
N THR A 275 -23.64 7.05 -37.65
CA THR A 275 -22.35 6.35 -37.58
C THR A 275 -21.32 7.18 -36.79
N ILE A 276 -21.20 8.48 -37.08
CA ILE A 276 -20.34 9.39 -36.31
C ILE A 276 -20.79 9.43 -34.86
N THR A 277 -22.10 9.54 -34.61
CA THR A 277 -22.65 9.57 -33.24
C THR A 277 -22.33 8.31 -32.46
N VAL A 278 -22.44 7.13 -33.08
CA VAL A 278 -22.06 5.83 -32.49
C VAL A 278 -20.56 5.78 -32.15
N LEU A 279 -19.70 6.22 -33.07
CA LEU A 279 -18.25 6.21 -32.85
C LEU A 279 -17.83 7.15 -31.71
N VAL A 280 -18.43 8.35 -31.65
CA VAL A 280 -18.18 9.34 -30.59
C VAL A 280 -18.66 8.82 -29.24
N ILE A 281 -19.91 8.35 -29.16
CA ILE A 281 -20.51 7.96 -27.88
C ILE A 281 -19.94 6.67 -27.31
N ALA A 282 -19.30 5.84 -28.13
CA ALA A 282 -18.66 4.62 -27.68
C ALA A 282 -17.30 4.85 -27.00
N CYS A 283 -16.80 6.10 -26.98
CA CYS A 283 -15.46 6.39 -26.51
C CYS A 283 -15.31 6.20 -24.98
N PRO A 284 -14.43 5.29 -24.51
CA PRO A 284 -14.37 4.92 -23.10
C PRO A 284 -13.34 5.72 -22.28
N HIS A 285 -13.40 7.05 -22.25
CA HIS A 285 -12.44 7.86 -21.46
C HIS A 285 -12.40 7.47 -19.98
N ALA A 286 -13.58 7.30 -19.41
CA ALA A 286 -13.72 6.93 -18.01
C ALA A 286 -13.04 5.58 -17.70
N LEU A 287 -12.90 4.69 -18.70
CA LEU A 287 -12.29 3.37 -18.52
C LEU A 287 -10.78 3.44 -18.36
N GLY A 288 -10.12 4.36 -19.08
CA GLY A 288 -8.68 4.63 -18.95
C GLY A 288 -8.32 5.14 -17.57
N LEU A 289 -9.19 5.95 -16.95
CA LEU A 289 -8.99 6.49 -15.60
C LEU A 289 -9.47 5.56 -14.47
N ALA A 290 -10.45 4.69 -14.75
CA ALA A 290 -11.20 3.94 -13.75
C ALA A 290 -10.35 3.16 -12.75
N ILE A 291 -9.35 2.43 -13.26
CA ILE A 291 -8.47 1.58 -12.46
C ILE A 291 -7.25 2.36 -11.93
N PRO A 292 -6.49 3.11 -12.74
CA PRO A 292 -5.30 3.82 -12.26
C PRO A 292 -5.59 4.77 -11.10
N LEU A 293 -6.73 5.47 -11.14
CA LEU A 293 -7.10 6.39 -10.06
C LEU A 293 -7.38 5.68 -8.74
N VAL A 294 -8.11 4.57 -8.77
CA VAL A 294 -8.39 3.77 -7.56
C VAL A 294 -7.11 3.21 -6.99
N VAL A 295 -6.23 2.68 -7.85
CA VAL A 295 -4.94 2.12 -7.45
C VAL A 295 -4.05 3.18 -6.82
N SER A 296 -3.95 4.36 -7.43
CA SER A 296 -3.13 5.45 -6.90
C SER A 296 -3.63 5.94 -5.53
N ILE A 297 -4.95 6.10 -5.35
CA ILE A 297 -5.55 6.44 -4.05
C ILE A 297 -5.34 5.30 -3.03
N ALA A 298 -5.45 4.04 -3.45
CA ALA A 298 -5.21 2.89 -2.58
C ALA A 298 -3.76 2.86 -2.07
N THR A 299 -2.79 3.09 -2.95
CA THR A 299 -1.37 3.17 -2.57
C THR A 299 -1.09 4.36 -1.65
N GLU A 300 -1.68 5.53 -1.90
CA GLU A 300 -1.61 6.69 -0.99
C GLU A 300 -2.14 6.32 0.41
N ARG A 301 -3.29 5.65 0.47
CA ARG A 301 -3.93 5.26 1.73
C ARG A 301 -3.12 4.21 2.48
N ALA A 302 -2.58 3.23 1.77
CA ALA A 302 -1.73 2.20 2.34
C ALA A 302 -0.51 2.82 3.01
N ALA A 303 0.24 3.67 2.29
CA ALA A 303 1.45 4.28 2.80
C ALA A 303 1.21 5.10 4.08
N ARG A 304 0.10 5.85 4.14
CA ARG A 304 -0.30 6.61 5.35
C ARG A 304 -0.72 5.72 6.53
N GLY A 305 -1.11 4.48 6.27
CA GLY A 305 -1.45 3.49 7.29
C GLY A 305 -0.31 2.54 7.62
N GLY A 306 0.93 2.86 7.22
CA GLY A 306 2.09 1.99 7.43
C GLY A 306 2.12 0.71 6.61
N VAL A 307 1.31 0.64 5.54
CA VAL A 307 1.28 -0.48 4.60
C VAL A 307 1.95 -0.05 3.29
N LEU A 308 3.16 -0.51 3.07
CA LEU A 308 3.94 -0.23 1.87
C LEU A 308 3.68 -1.33 0.83
N ILE A 309 3.14 -0.93 -0.32
CA ILE A 309 2.88 -1.86 -1.42
C ILE A 309 4.08 -1.79 -2.34
N LYS A 310 4.68 -2.93 -2.66
CA LYS A 310 5.69 -3.09 -3.72
C LYS A 310 5.08 -3.68 -4.98
N ASP A 311 4.22 -4.68 -4.82
CA ASP A 311 3.50 -5.32 -5.92
C ASP A 311 1.98 -5.10 -5.80
N ARG A 312 1.40 -4.39 -6.78
CA ARG A 312 -0.05 -4.18 -6.87
C ARG A 312 -0.83 -5.49 -7.00
N LEU A 313 -0.23 -6.53 -7.60
CA LEU A 313 -0.86 -7.84 -7.73
C LEU A 313 -1.00 -8.52 -6.36
N ALA A 314 -0.02 -8.35 -5.47
CA ALA A 314 -0.08 -8.84 -4.09
C ALA A 314 -1.23 -8.17 -3.33
N LEU A 315 -1.35 -6.83 -3.40
CA LEU A 315 -2.49 -6.11 -2.83
C LEU A 315 -3.81 -6.59 -3.42
N GLU A 316 -3.94 -6.71 -4.74
CA GLU A 316 -5.19 -7.15 -5.38
C GLU A 316 -5.59 -8.58 -4.97
N SER A 317 -4.60 -9.45 -4.73
CA SER A 317 -4.81 -10.86 -4.39
C SER A 317 -5.19 -11.05 -2.93
N MET A 318 -4.85 -10.11 -2.04
CA MET A 318 -5.14 -10.22 -0.60
C MET A 318 -6.63 -10.45 -0.29
N ARG A 319 -7.57 -9.87 -1.05
CA ARG A 319 -9.02 -10.12 -0.86
C ARG A 319 -9.44 -11.58 -1.09
N THR A 320 -8.61 -12.37 -1.77
CA THR A 320 -8.88 -13.78 -2.09
C THR A 320 -8.16 -14.76 -1.18
N VAL A 321 -7.32 -14.25 -0.27
CA VAL A 321 -6.63 -15.05 0.74
C VAL A 321 -7.67 -15.63 1.69
N ASP A 322 -7.54 -16.93 1.93
CA ASP A 322 -8.36 -17.69 2.89
C ASP A 322 -7.53 -18.25 4.05
N THR A 323 -6.20 -18.19 3.95
CA THR A 323 -5.27 -18.73 4.95
C THR A 323 -4.12 -17.74 5.15
N VAL A 324 -3.88 -17.32 6.39
CA VAL A 324 -2.72 -16.49 6.77
C VAL A 324 -1.75 -17.36 7.57
N LEU A 325 -0.56 -17.56 7.03
CA LEU A 325 0.54 -18.25 7.65
C LEU A 325 1.46 -17.22 8.31
N PHE A 326 1.50 -17.20 9.64
CA PHE A 326 2.40 -16.35 10.41
C PHE A 326 3.66 -17.13 10.78
N ASP A 327 4.82 -16.53 10.59
CA ASP A 327 5.99 -16.93 11.37
C ASP A 327 5.75 -16.64 12.86
N LYS A 328 6.36 -17.43 13.74
CA LYS A 328 6.22 -17.20 15.18
C LYS A 328 7.09 -16.02 15.63
N THR A 329 8.41 -16.19 15.51
CA THR A 329 9.42 -15.31 16.09
C THR A 329 9.39 -13.94 15.44
N GLY A 330 9.32 -12.86 16.23
CA GLY A 330 9.32 -11.48 15.73
C GLY A 330 8.01 -11.03 15.07
N THR A 331 7.10 -11.96 14.78
CA THR A 331 5.81 -11.69 14.12
C THR A 331 4.64 -11.83 15.10
N LEU A 332 4.35 -13.04 15.61
CA LEU A 332 3.32 -13.24 16.65
C LEU A 332 3.88 -12.97 18.06
N THR A 333 5.19 -13.06 18.20
CA THR A 333 5.94 -12.77 19.42
C THR A 333 6.83 -11.54 19.23
N LYS A 334 7.36 -11.01 20.33
CA LYS A 334 8.27 -9.85 20.30
C LYS A 334 9.65 -10.21 19.72
N GLY A 335 10.00 -11.50 19.63
CA GLY A 335 11.30 -11.96 19.14
C GLY A 335 12.43 -11.76 20.16
N THR A 336 12.09 -11.40 21.39
CA THR A 336 13.01 -11.22 22.52
C THR A 336 12.57 -12.10 23.67
N PRO A 337 13.49 -12.84 24.32
CA PRO A 337 13.14 -13.62 25.50
C PRO A 337 12.67 -12.71 26.63
N ALA A 338 11.64 -13.15 27.35
CA ALA A 338 11.12 -12.49 28.54
C ALA A 338 10.95 -13.51 29.67
N VAL A 339 11.07 -13.06 30.91
CA VAL A 339 10.76 -13.89 32.09
C VAL A 339 9.24 -14.02 32.19
N THR A 340 8.73 -15.22 31.96
CA THR A 340 7.28 -15.51 31.95
C THR A 340 6.78 -16.12 33.26
N ALA A 341 7.65 -16.82 33.99
CA ALA A 341 7.35 -17.35 35.32
C ALA A 341 8.60 -17.39 36.20
N ILE A 342 8.38 -17.32 37.50
CA ILE A 342 9.41 -17.32 38.55
C ILE A 342 8.95 -18.34 39.59
N ASP A 343 9.76 -19.35 39.86
CA ASP A 343 9.46 -20.38 40.86
C ASP A 343 10.56 -20.39 41.93
N PRO A 344 10.32 -19.78 43.10
CA PRO A 344 11.25 -19.81 44.21
C PRO A 344 11.12 -21.08 45.05
N VAL A 345 12.20 -21.48 45.69
CA VAL A 345 12.15 -22.50 46.76
C VAL A 345 11.34 -21.98 47.95
N ALA A 346 10.65 -22.89 48.64
CA ALA A 346 9.84 -22.57 49.80
C ALA A 346 10.60 -21.72 50.83
N GLY A 347 10.11 -20.51 51.10
CA GLY A 347 10.72 -19.54 52.03
C GLY A 347 11.47 -18.39 51.35
N THR A 348 11.68 -18.44 50.03
CA THR A 348 12.26 -17.35 49.23
C THR A 348 11.14 -16.55 48.56
N ASP A 349 11.26 -15.22 48.61
CA ASP A 349 10.33 -14.31 47.92
C ASP A 349 10.65 -14.27 46.40
N PRO A 350 9.67 -14.45 45.49
CA PRO A 350 9.91 -14.41 44.05
C PRO A 350 10.56 -13.12 43.56
N ASP A 351 10.19 -11.98 44.15
CA ASP A 351 10.73 -10.67 43.73
C ASP A 351 12.17 -10.51 44.22
N GLN A 352 12.50 -10.97 45.43
CA GLN A 352 13.88 -11.05 45.91
C GLN A 352 14.75 -11.96 45.03
N LEU A 353 14.23 -13.12 44.62
CA LEU A 353 14.93 -14.05 43.72
C LEU A 353 15.26 -13.38 42.38
N LEU A 354 14.28 -12.67 41.80
CA LEU A 354 14.47 -11.95 40.55
C LEU A 354 15.47 -10.80 40.71
N ALA A 355 15.43 -10.06 41.84
CA ALA A 355 16.37 -8.99 42.10
C ALA A 355 17.82 -9.50 42.23
N TRP A 356 18.04 -10.64 42.88
CA TRP A 356 19.36 -11.27 42.94
C TRP A 356 19.84 -11.76 41.57
N ALA A 357 18.95 -12.40 40.79
CA ALA A 357 19.29 -12.84 39.44
C ALA A 357 19.63 -11.66 38.53
N ALA A 358 18.84 -10.58 38.58
CA ALA A 358 19.08 -9.35 37.82
C ALA A 358 20.39 -8.66 38.22
N ALA A 359 20.74 -8.66 39.51
CA ALA A 359 22.01 -8.12 39.97
C ALA A 359 23.20 -8.93 39.45
N ALA A 360 23.11 -10.26 39.49
CA ALA A 360 24.16 -11.14 38.97
C ALA A 360 24.32 -11.03 37.44
N GLU A 361 23.23 -10.79 36.72
CA GLU A 361 23.20 -10.65 35.26
C GLU A 361 23.40 -9.19 34.77
N ALA A 362 23.58 -8.22 35.67
CA ALA A 362 23.62 -6.80 35.33
C ALA A 362 24.74 -6.43 34.33
N ASP A 363 25.89 -7.09 34.43
CA ASP A 363 27.07 -6.86 33.57
C ASP A 363 27.09 -7.78 32.33
N SER A 364 26.08 -8.63 32.14
CA SER A 364 26.01 -9.62 31.06
C SER A 364 25.30 -9.07 29.83
N GLU A 365 25.93 -9.16 28.66
CA GLU A 365 25.34 -8.71 27.40
C GLU A 365 24.41 -9.77 26.76
N HIS A 366 24.28 -10.95 27.36
CA HIS A 366 23.51 -12.06 26.79
C HIS A 366 22.01 -11.70 26.71
N PRO A 367 21.27 -12.06 25.65
CA PRO A 367 19.84 -11.74 25.52
C PRO A 367 18.98 -12.22 26.70
N LEU A 368 19.28 -13.40 27.26
CA LEU A 368 18.59 -13.92 28.45
C LEU A 368 18.88 -13.10 29.72
N ALA A 369 20.10 -12.57 29.86
CA ALA A 369 20.48 -11.70 30.96
C ALA A 369 19.68 -10.39 30.93
N ARG A 370 19.61 -9.78 29.74
CA ARG A 370 18.79 -8.57 29.50
C ARG A 370 17.33 -8.82 29.83
N ALA A 371 16.79 -9.99 29.50
CA ALA A 371 15.42 -10.37 29.85
C ALA A 371 15.17 -10.37 31.36
N ILE A 372 16.10 -10.92 32.14
CA ILE A 372 16.03 -10.96 33.61
C ILE A 372 16.13 -9.55 34.20
N VAL A 373 17.10 -8.76 33.73
CA VAL A 373 17.31 -7.37 34.19
C VAL A 373 16.10 -6.51 33.86
N ASN A 374 15.52 -6.66 32.66
CA ASN A 374 14.33 -5.93 32.25
C ASN A 374 13.10 -6.33 33.07
N ALA A 375 12.89 -7.62 33.35
CA ALA A 375 11.81 -8.08 34.20
C ALA A 375 11.89 -7.46 35.62
N ALA A 376 13.09 -7.32 36.18
CA ALA A 376 13.28 -6.64 37.47
C ALA A 376 12.95 -5.14 37.40
N LYS A 377 13.35 -4.46 36.31
CA LYS A 377 13.05 -3.04 36.08
C LYS A 377 11.55 -2.80 35.88
N GLU A 378 10.85 -3.63 35.13
CA GLU A 378 9.41 -3.53 34.89
C GLU A 378 8.60 -3.69 36.19
N LYS A 379 9.02 -4.62 37.05
CA LYS A 379 8.47 -4.77 38.40
C LYS A 379 8.91 -3.67 39.38
N THR A 380 9.71 -2.71 38.93
CA THR A 380 10.25 -1.60 39.74
C THR A 380 10.99 -2.09 40.99
N LEU A 381 11.71 -3.21 40.87
CA LEU A 381 12.44 -3.81 41.99
C LEU A 381 13.75 -3.06 42.24
N THR A 382 14.13 -2.96 43.51
CA THR A 382 15.46 -2.47 43.90
C THR A 382 16.49 -3.55 43.61
N VAL A 383 17.23 -3.41 42.52
CA VAL A 383 18.31 -4.34 42.16
C VAL A 383 19.59 -3.96 42.93
N PRO A 384 20.10 -4.82 43.82
CA PRO A 384 21.33 -4.57 44.57
C PRO A 384 22.57 -4.53 43.64
N SER A 385 23.63 -3.84 44.08
CA SER A 385 24.89 -3.81 43.33
C SER A 385 25.61 -5.15 43.40
N SER A 386 26.10 -5.63 42.26
CA SER A 386 26.96 -6.80 42.17
C SER A 386 28.45 -6.43 42.19
N ALA A 387 29.28 -7.37 42.63
CA ALA A 387 30.74 -7.31 42.59
C ALA A 387 31.31 -8.68 42.16
N ASP A 388 32.56 -8.71 41.72
CA ASP A 388 33.25 -9.94 41.29
C ASP A 388 32.49 -10.74 40.21
N PHE A 389 31.95 -10.05 39.19
CA PHE A 389 31.27 -10.70 38.07
C PHE A 389 32.20 -11.63 37.29
N GLU A 390 31.73 -12.85 37.03
CA GLU A 390 32.41 -13.88 36.25
C GLU A 390 31.39 -14.54 35.31
N SER A 391 31.71 -14.60 34.02
CA SER A 391 30.92 -15.27 33.00
C SER A 391 31.63 -16.53 32.53
N SER A 392 30.96 -17.67 32.62
CA SER A 392 31.46 -18.97 32.16
C SER A 392 30.63 -19.44 30.97
N PRO A 393 31.20 -19.47 29.74
CA PRO A 393 30.50 -19.90 28.55
C PRO A 393 29.87 -21.29 28.72
N ALA A 394 28.62 -21.43 28.31
CA ALA A 394 27.81 -22.65 28.43
C ALA A 394 27.52 -23.14 29.88
N VAL A 395 27.87 -22.36 30.90
CA VAL A 395 27.52 -22.64 32.31
C VAL A 395 26.53 -21.58 32.82
N GLY A 396 26.91 -20.30 32.76
CA GLY A 396 26.14 -19.20 33.34
C GLY A 396 27.02 -18.07 33.84
N VAL A 397 26.45 -17.22 34.70
CA VAL A 397 27.15 -16.11 35.38
C VAL A 397 27.22 -16.34 36.88
N ARG A 398 28.21 -15.71 37.50
CA ARG A 398 28.42 -15.69 38.95
C ARG A 398 28.78 -14.27 39.39
N ALA A 399 28.20 -13.81 40.49
CA ALA A 399 28.55 -12.54 41.10
C ALA A 399 28.33 -12.56 42.62
N ARG A 400 28.95 -11.63 43.34
CA ARG A 400 28.64 -11.37 44.75
C ARG A 400 27.61 -10.26 44.85
N VAL A 401 26.47 -10.55 45.47
CA VAL A 401 25.31 -9.65 45.61
C VAL A 401 24.88 -9.63 47.08
N ASP A 402 24.80 -8.46 47.72
CA ASP A 402 24.45 -8.32 49.14
C ASP A 402 25.20 -9.29 50.08
N GLY A 403 26.49 -9.53 49.79
CA GLY A 403 27.34 -10.44 50.57
C GLY A 403 27.18 -11.94 50.27
N HIS A 404 26.22 -12.32 49.42
CA HIS A 404 25.97 -13.70 49.00
C HIS A 404 26.60 -13.96 47.63
N VAL A 405 26.98 -15.21 47.35
CA VAL A 405 27.41 -15.63 46.01
C VAL A 405 26.20 -16.09 45.22
N VAL A 406 25.81 -15.32 44.20
CA VAL A 406 24.67 -15.63 43.33
C VAL A 406 25.18 -16.17 41.99
N GLN A 407 24.57 -17.25 41.52
CA GLN A 407 24.86 -17.85 40.21
C GLN A 407 23.56 -18.00 39.42
N VAL A 408 23.60 -17.70 38.13
CA VAL A 408 22.46 -17.84 37.21
C VAL A 408 22.92 -18.61 35.99
N GLY A 409 22.22 -19.69 35.62
CA GLY A 409 22.69 -20.55 34.54
C GLY A 409 21.75 -21.70 34.19
N GLY A 410 22.12 -22.47 33.17
CA GLY A 410 21.35 -23.61 32.68
C GLY A 410 21.57 -24.90 33.49
N PRO A 411 21.10 -26.06 33.01
CA PRO A 411 21.19 -27.35 33.71
C PRO A 411 22.63 -27.76 34.06
N TYR A 412 23.60 -27.43 33.19
CA TYR A 412 25.00 -27.76 33.38
C TYR A 412 25.62 -27.09 34.63
N MET A 413 25.11 -25.92 35.03
CA MET A 413 25.51 -25.26 36.28
C MET A 413 25.09 -26.07 37.52
N LEU A 414 23.90 -26.69 37.48
CA LEU A 414 23.42 -27.55 38.56
C LEU A 414 24.29 -28.81 38.70
N GLU A 415 24.69 -29.41 37.57
CA GLU A 415 25.57 -30.57 37.55
C GLU A 415 26.93 -30.28 38.22
N GLN A 416 27.53 -29.12 37.94
CA GLN A 416 28.79 -28.69 38.58
C GLN A 416 28.62 -28.37 40.06
N GLY A 417 27.47 -27.81 40.45
CA GLY A 417 27.14 -27.49 41.84
C GLY A 417 26.70 -28.69 42.68
N HIS A 418 26.54 -29.88 42.08
CA HIS A 418 25.88 -31.04 42.68
C HIS A 418 24.49 -30.70 43.25
N ALA A 419 23.79 -29.79 42.58
CA ALA A 419 22.48 -29.29 42.97
C ALA A 419 21.36 -30.03 42.22
N SER A 420 20.23 -30.27 42.89
CA SER A 420 19.05 -30.86 42.27
C SER A 420 18.15 -29.78 41.67
N GLU A 421 17.65 -30.03 40.46
CA GLU A 421 16.65 -29.19 39.80
C GLU A 421 15.30 -29.19 40.55
N LEU A 422 14.51 -28.13 40.36
CA LEU A 422 13.17 -28.03 40.94
C LEU A 422 12.16 -28.89 40.16
N PRO A 423 11.14 -29.48 40.82
CA PRO A 423 10.12 -30.28 40.14
C PRO A 423 9.38 -29.53 39.03
N VAL A 424 9.21 -28.20 39.17
CA VAL A 424 8.58 -27.35 38.16
C VAL A 424 9.33 -27.34 36.82
N ALA A 425 10.63 -27.64 36.85
CA ALA A 425 11.45 -27.61 35.66
C ALA A 425 11.06 -28.71 34.65
N ASP A 426 10.52 -29.84 35.12
CA ASP A 426 10.02 -30.88 34.21
C ASP A 426 8.81 -30.38 33.40
N GLU A 427 7.85 -29.70 34.05
CA GLU A 427 6.69 -29.09 33.39
C GLU A 427 7.12 -28.03 32.37
N TRP A 428 8.00 -27.10 32.77
CA TRP A 428 8.49 -26.06 31.87
C TRP A 428 9.31 -26.61 30.69
N ARG A 429 10.01 -27.73 30.89
CA ARG A 429 10.79 -28.40 29.85
C ARG A 429 9.88 -29.13 28.88
N ASP A 430 8.81 -29.74 29.37
CA ASP A 430 7.76 -30.34 28.55
C ASP A 430 7.03 -29.29 27.71
N GLU A 431 6.95 -28.04 28.16
CA GLU A 431 6.46 -26.88 27.40
C GLU A 431 7.52 -26.29 26.46
N GLY A 432 8.77 -26.75 26.54
CA GLY A 432 9.90 -26.27 25.73
C GLY A 432 10.41 -24.87 26.09
N ALA A 433 10.15 -24.41 27.31
CA ALA A 433 10.67 -23.14 27.80
C ALA A 433 12.18 -23.20 28.06
N ILE A 434 12.84 -22.03 28.04
CA ILE A 434 14.22 -21.88 28.50
C ILE A 434 14.17 -21.76 30.02
N ILE A 435 14.88 -22.64 30.73
CA ILE A 435 14.90 -22.68 32.19
C ILE A 435 16.27 -22.23 32.67
N LEU A 436 16.31 -21.16 33.45
CA LEU A 436 17.51 -20.71 34.14
C LEU A 436 17.34 -20.92 35.64
N HIS A 437 18.33 -21.52 36.26
CA HIS A 437 18.37 -21.77 37.69
C HIS A 437 19.13 -20.65 38.39
N VAL A 438 18.72 -20.33 39.61
CA VAL A 438 19.39 -19.35 40.46
C VAL A 438 19.89 -20.06 41.70
N LEU A 439 21.20 -20.00 41.94
CA LEU A 439 21.82 -20.51 43.16
C LEU A 439 22.28 -19.34 44.03
N VAL A 440 22.06 -19.46 45.34
CA VAL A 440 22.57 -18.53 46.35
C VAL A 440 23.40 -19.35 47.33
N ASP A 441 24.68 -18.97 47.49
CA ASP A 441 25.68 -19.65 48.32
C ASP A 441 25.77 -21.18 48.05
N GLY A 442 25.62 -21.57 46.78
CA GLY A 442 25.70 -22.96 46.32
C GLY A 442 24.43 -23.78 46.52
N GLN A 443 23.34 -23.19 47.03
CA GLN A 443 22.03 -23.85 47.12
C GLN A 443 21.07 -23.29 46.07
N VAL A 444 20.20 -24.14 45.52
CA VAL A 444 19.16 -23.69 44.58
C VAL A 444 18.16 -22.82 45.32
N ALA A 445 18.04 -21.56 44.89
CA ALA A 445 17.10 -20.60 45.45
C ALA A 445 15.80 -20.52 44.63
N GLY A 446 15.85 -20.89 43.34
CA GLY A 446 14.69 -20.92 42.47
C GLY A 446 15.04 -21.15 40.99
N ALA A 447 14.02 -21.11 40.14
CA ALA A 447 14.14 -21.18 38.69
C ALA A 447 13.34 -20.06 38.01
N LEU A 448 13.83 -19.62 36.86
CA LEU A 448 13.23 -18.61 35.99
C LEU A 448 12.85 -19.29 34.67
N ARG A 449 11.59 -19.12 34.27
CA ARG A 449 11.08 -19.57 32.98
C ARG A 449 11.19 -18.42 31.98
N LEU A 450 11.98 -18.60 30.94
CA LEU A 450 12.14 -17.67 29.85
C LEU A 450 11.49 -18.24 28.59
N ALA A 451 10.69 -17.42 27.94
CA ALA A 451 10.10 -17.74 26.65
C ALA A 451 10.00 -16.48 25.80
N ASP A 452 9.78 -16.66 24.51
CA ASP A 452 9.51 -15.55 23.60
C ASP A 452 8.10 -15.00 23.90
N GLU A 453 8.03 -13.72 24.27
CA GLU A 453 6.79 -13.12 24.73
C GLU A 453 5.80 -12.93 23.57
N ILE A 454 4.60 -13.47 23.71
CA ILE A 454 3.51 -13.27 22.76
C ILE A 454 3.12 -11.78 22.76
N ARG A 455 2.95 -11.17 21.58
CA ARG A 455 2.46 -9.80 21.47
C ARG A 455 1.02 -9.73 21.96
N SER A 456 0.68 -8.70 22.72
CA SER A 456 -0.67 -8.52 23.25
C SER A 456 -1.73 -8.39 22.14
N GLU A 457 -1.30 -7.85 21.00
CA GLU A 457 -2.06 -7.60 19.79
C GLU A 457 -2.32 -8.87 18.96
N SER A 458 -1.48 -9.91 19.10
CA SER A 458 -1.56 -11.14 18.31
C SER A 458 -2.90 -11.84 18.48
N ARG A 459 -3.41 -11.94 19.71
CA ARG A 459 -4.73 -12.55 19.96
C ARG A 459 -5.84 -11.82 19.20
N HIS A 460 -5.86 -10.50 19.26
CA HIS A 460 -6.85 -9.70 18.55
C HIS A 460 -6.73 -9.85 17.03
N ALA A 461 -5.51 -9.98 16.50
CA ALA A 461 -5.29 -10.23 15.08
C ALA A 461 -5.87 -11.60 14.65
N VAL A 462 -5.61 -12.66 15.42
CA VAL A 462 -6.15 -14.01 15.15
C VAL A 462 -7.68 -14.01 15.20
N ASP A 463 -8.27 -13.47 16.26
CA ASP A 463 -9.73 -13.41 16.43
C ASP A 463 -10.39 -12.64 15.27
N ALA A 464 -9.82 -11.51 14.86
CA ALA A 464 -10.36 -10.69 13.78
C ALA A 464 -10.18 -11.31 12.38
N LEU A 465 -9.17 -12.17 12.19
CA LEU A 465 -9.01 -12.99 10.99
C LEU A 465 -10.06 -14.10 10.93
N HIS A 466 -10.31 -14.78 12.05
CA HIS A 466 -11.37 -15.80 12.15
C HIS A 466 -12.76 -15.23 11.87
N GLN A 467 -13.08 -14.04 12.40
CA GLN A 467 -14.35 -13.35 12.11
C GLN A 467 -14.53 -13.06 10.61
N ARG A 468 -13.43 -12.95 9.85
CA ARG A 468 -13.44 -12.76 8.39
C ARG A 468 -13.41 -14.08 7.61
N GLY A 469 -13.50 -15.22 8.30
CA GLY A 469 -13.47 -16.56 7.72
C GLY A 469 -12.09 -16.97 7.19
N VAL A 470 -11.03 -16.33 7.70
CA VAL A 470 -9.64 -16.62 7.32
C VAL A 470 -9.05 -17.59 8.33
N GLN A 471 -8.48 -18.70 7.84
CA GLN A 471 -7.76 -19.66 8.68
C GLN A 471 -6.39 -19.10 9.07
N VAL A 472 -6.03 -19.23 10.33
CA VAL A 472 -4.72 -18.81 10.84
C VAL A 472 -3.84 -20.03 11.03
N VAL A 473 -2.65 -19.99 10.45
CA VAL A 473 -1.65 -21.05 10.56
C VAL A 473 -0.36 -20.44 11.11
N MET A 474 0.33 -21.15 12.01
CA MET A 474 1.65 -20.75 12.50
C MET A 474 2.75 -21.64 11.94
N ILE A 475 3.91 -21.07 11.64
CA ILE A 475 5.13 -21.81 11.31
C ILE A 475 6.25 -21.41 12.26
N THR A 476 7.01 -22.37 12.76
CA THR A 476 8.15 -22.12 13.65
C THR A 476 9.23 -23.20 13.51
N GLY A 477 10.46 -22.81 13.81
CA GLY A 477 11.59 -23.73 14.00
C GLY A 477 11.63 -24.36 15.39
N ASP A 478 10.80 -23.90 16.33
CA ASP A 478 10.76 -24.43 17.70
C ASP A 478 10.23 -25.85 17.78
N ALA A 479 10.45 -26.48 18.94
CA ALA A 479 9.90 -27.77 19.28
C ALA A 479 8.35 -27.76 19.29
N ASP A 480 7.77 -28.94 19.08
CA ASP A 480 6.32 -29.13 18.96
C ASP A 480 5.55 -28.62 20.18
N ALA A 481 6.09 -28.83 21.39
CA ALA A 481 5.50 -28.35 22.63
C ALA A 481 5.34 -26.83 22.70
N VAL A 482 6.39 -26.08 22.32
CA VAL A 482 6.37 -24.61 22.29
C VAL A 482 5.34 -24.12 21.28
N ALA A 483 5.32 -24.74 20.10
CA ALA A 483 4.36 -24.39 19.05
C ALA A 483 2.92 -24.68 19.49
N ALA A 484 2.67 -25.82 20.15
CA ALA A 484 1.37 -26.20 20.66
C ALA A 484 0.87 -25.24 21.76
N SER A 485 1.76 -24.84 22.67
CA SER A 485 1.47 -23.87 23.73
C SER A 485 1.05 -22.52 23.15
N VAL A 486 1.87 -21.93 22.27
CA VAL A 486 1.57 -20.65 21.62
C VAL A 486 0.31 -20.72 20.75
N ALA A 487 0.13 -21.83 20.01
CA ALA A 487 -1.07 -22.04 19.20
C ALA A 487 -2.34 -22.14 20.06
N GLY A 488 -2.28 -22.85 21.19
CA GLY A 488 -3.37 -22.97 22.15
C GLY A 488 -3.72 -21.63 22.78
N ASP A 489 -2.71 -20.86 23.19
CA ASP A 489 -2.89 -19.54 23.75
C ASP A 489 -3.57 -18.61 22.72
N LEU A 490 -3.05 -18.51 21.51
CA LEU A 490 -3.56 -17.60 20.48
C LEU A 490 -4.82 -18.11 19.76
N GLY A 491 -5.22 -19.37 19.93
CA GLY A 491 -6.35 -19.97 19.24
C GLY A 491 -6.06 -20.31 17.77
N ILE A 492 -4.82 -20.65 17.42
CA ILE A 492 -4.39 -20.90 16.03
C ILE A 492 -4.94 -22.24 15.53
N ASP A 493 -5.47 -22.27 14.29
CA ASP A 493 -6.15 -23.44 13.73
C ASP A 493 -5.21 -24.62 13.41
N ARG A 494 -3.98 -24.30 12.97
CA ARG A 494 -2.96 -25.29 12.57
C ARG A 494 -1.57 -24.70 12.79
N TYR A 495 -0.59 -25.52 13.15
CA TYR A 495 0.80 -25.09 13.22
C TYR A 495 1.75 -26.09 12.57
N PHE A 496 2.92 -25.62 12.18
CA PHE A 496 4.06 -26.43 11.75
C PHE A 496 5.25 -26.13 12.66
N ALA A 497 5.70 -27.14 13.41
CA ALA A 497 6.84 -27.05 14.32
C ALA A 497 8.10 -27.70 13.72
N GLY A 498 9.27 -27.34 14.25
CA GLY A 498 10.57 -27.89 13.84
C GLY A 498 10.95 -27.59 12.39
N VAL A 499 10.39 -26.53 11.79
CA VAL A 499 10.61 -26.21 10.37
C VAL A 499 11.85 -25.33 10.22
N ARG A 500 12.80 -25.80 9.41
CA ARG A 500 14.00 -25.04 9.07
C ARG A 500 13.66 -23.92 8.08
N PRO A 501 14.43 -22.80 8.05
CA PRO A 501 14.21 -21.70 7.10
C PRO A 501 14.07 -22.16 5.64
N GLU A 502 14.93 -23.07 5.20
CA GLU A 502 14.92 -23.65 3.84
C GLU A 502 13.64 -24.45 3.51
N ASP A 503 12.98 -25.00 4.53
CA ASP A 503 11.80 -25.84 4.39
C ASP A 503 10.50 -25.05 4.51
N LYS A 504 10.52 -23.80 4.97
CA LYS A 504 9.31 -22.98 5.15
C LYS A 504 8.52 -22.79 3.85
N ALA A 505 9.22 -22.58 2.72
CA ALA A 505 8.58 -22.47 1.40
C ALA A 505 7.84 -23.77 0.99
N SER A 506 8.33 -24.94 1.42
CA SER A 506 7.67 -26.21 1.15
C SER A 506 6.32 -26.32 1.88
N LYS A 507 6.22 -25.75 3.09
CA LYS A 507 4.97 -25.70 3.88
C LYS A 507 3.95 -24.74 3.30
N VAL A 508 4.39 -23.60 2.78
CA VAL A 508 3.52 -22.72 1.98
C VAL A 508 2.95 -23.48 0.78
N LYS A 509 3.80 -24.23 0.06
CA LYS A 509 3.38 -25.03 -1.08
C LYS A 509 2.44 -26.19 -0.69
N GLU A 510 2.64 -26.79 0.48
CA GLU A 510 1.75 -27.80 1.04
C GLU A 510 0.32 -27.26 1.16
N LEU A 511 0.16 -26.08 1.79
CA LEU A 511 -1.14 -25.40 1.91
C LEU A 511 -1.72 -25.00 0.54
N GLN A 512 -0.90 -24.50 -0.38
CA GLN A 512 -1.35 -24.16 -1.74
C GLN A 512 -1.85 -25.39 -2.51
N ASN A 513 -1.22 -26.56 -2.33
CA ASN A 513 -1.65 -27.81 -2.96
C ASN A 513 -2.98 -28.33 -2.38
N GLU A 514 -3.34 -27.94 -1.15
CA GLU A 514 -4.67 -28.16 -0.57
C GLU A 514 -5.74 -27.23 -1.19
N GLY A 515 -5.36 -26.36 -2.13
CA GLY A 515 -6.24 -25.41 -2.80
C GLY A 515 -6.43 -24.10 -2.05
N ARG A 516 -5.66 -23.86 -0.97
CA ARG A 516 -5.70 -22.63 -0.17
C ARG A 516 -5.03 -21.48 -0.91
N ARG A 517 -5.49 -20.25 -0.60
CA ARG A 517 -4.84 -19.00 -1.01
C ARG A 517 -4.09 -18.45 0.18
N VAL A 518 -2.77 -18.52 0.12
CA VAL A 518 -1.92 -18.34 1.31
C VAL A 518 -1.27 -16.96 1.30
N ALA A 519 -1.49 -16.19 2.35
CA ALA A 519 -0.62 -15.07 2.70
C ALA A 519 0.43 -15.55 3.72
N MET A 520 1.71 -15.27 3.47
CA MET A 520 2.80 -15.51 4.43
C MET A 520 3.17 -14.20 5.09
N VAL A 521 3.27 -14.17 6.42
CA VAL A 521 3.69 -13.02 7.23
C VAL A 521 4.96 -13.39 7.98
N GLY A 522 6.02 -12.60 7.84
CA GLY A 522 7.29 -12.86 8.53
C GLY A 522 8.20 -11.62 8.55
N ASP A 523 9.28 -11.69 9.33
CA ASP A 523 10.28 -10.61 9.47
C ASP A 523 11.32 -10.59 8.33
N GLY A 524 11.34 -11.69 7.55
CA GLY A 524 11.96 -11.81 6.23
C GLY A 524 13.47 -12.03 6.18
N VAL A 525 14.17 -12.19 7.30
CA VAL A 525 15.57 -12.70 7.27
C VAL A 525 15.57 -14.19 6.94
N ASN A 526 14.76 -14.96 7.67
CA ASN A 526 14.66 -16.41 7.52
C ASN A 526 13.50 -16.84 6.60
N ASP A 527 12.59 -15.91 6.29
CA ASP A 527 11.32 -16.21 5.61
C ASP A 527 11.28 -15.79 4.14
N ALA A 528 12.34 -15.17 3.63
CA ALA A 528 12.37 -14.64 2.26
C ALA A 528 11.93 -15.65 1.18
N PRO A 529 12.35 -16.95 1.22
CA PRO A 529 11.86 -17.94 0.27
C PRO A 529 10.36 -18.26 0.44
N ALA A 530 9.86 -18.28 1.67
CA ALA A 530 8.46 -18.55 1.97
C ALA A 530 7.55 -17.38 1.56
N LEU A 531 7.99 -16.14 1.81
CA LEU A 531 7.33 -14.91 1.38
C LEU A 531 7.18 -14.85 -0.15
N ALA A 532 8.22 -15.23 -0.88
CA ALA A 532 8.19 -15.27 -2.34
C ALA A 532 7.32 -16.41 -2.92
N GLN A 533 7.19 -17.52 -2.19
CA GLN A 533 6.37 -18.68 -2.60
C GLN A 533 4.86 -18.45 -2.37
N ALA A 534 4.49 -17.61 -1.39
CA ALA A 534 3.10 -17.33 -1.04
C ALA A 534 2.34 -16.64 -2.17
N ASP A 535 1.00 -16.75 -2.18
CA ASP A 535 0.17 -15.94 -3.08
C ASP A 535 0.30 -14.44 -2.76
N VAL A 536 0.51 -14.12 -1.47
CA VAL A 536 0.81 -12.78 -0.97
C VAL A 536 1.88 -12.89 0.12
N GLY A 537 3.11 -12.45 -0.16
CA GLY A 537 4.15 -12.28 0.86
C GLY A 537 4.02 -10.92 1.56
N ILE A 538 3.95 -10.93 2.89
CA ILE A 538 3.86 -9.76 3.76
C ILE A 538 5.08 -9.74 4.69
N ALA A 539 5.95 -8.75 4.56
CA ALA A 539 7.00 -8.50 5.53
C ALA A 539 6.46 -7.64 6.69
N ILE A 540 6.84 -7.94 7.93
CA ILE A 540 6.43 -7.18 9.12
C ILE A 540 7.61 -6.48 9.79
N GLY A 541 7.38 -5.28 10.33
CA GLY A 541 8.39 -4.42 10.94
C GLY A 541 9.35 -3.79 9.92
N ALA A 542 10.31 -3.01 10.41
CA ALA A 542 11.48 -2.55 9.66
C ALA A 542 12.38 -3.75 9.31
N GLY A 543 11.88 -4.59 8.40
CA GLY A 543 12.54 -5.81 7.96
C GLY A 543 13.87 -5.48 7.30
N THR A 544 14.77 -6.47 7.30
CA THR A 544 16.03 -6.37 6.57
C THR A 544 15.80 -6.13 5.07
N ASP A 545 16.78 -5.58 4.36
CA ASP A 545 16.70 -5.35 2.91
C ASP A 545 16.25 -6.60 2.13
N VAL A 546 16.57 -7.79 2.65
CA VAL A 546 16.16 -9.09 2.11
C VAL A 546 14.65 -9.31 2.21
N ALA A 547 14.03 -8.94 3.33
CA ALA A 547 12.58 -9.01 3.55
C ALA A 547 11.83 -8.11 2.57
N ILE A 548 12.32 -6.87 2.43
CA ILE A 548 11.78 -5.85 1.50
C ILE A 548 11.94 -6.29 0.04
N ALA A 549 13.01 -7.02 -0.28
CA ALA A 549 13.23 -7.58 -1.60
C ALA A 549 12.20 -8.68 -1.95
N SER A 550 11.81 -9.51 -0.98
CA SER A 550 11.04 -10.74 -1.22
C SER A 550 9.53 -10.62 -1.00
N ALA A 551 9.04 -9.62 -0.27
CA ALA A 551 7.61 -9.43 -0.01
C ALA A 551 6.94 -8.48 -1.02
N GLY A 552 5.67 -8.75 -1.35
CA GLY A 552 4.85 -7.87 -2.18
C GLY A 552 4.20 -6.72 -1.41
N VAL A 553 4.03 -6.91 -0.10
CA VAL A 553 3.54 -5.92 0.87
C VAL A 553 4.49 -5.89 2.06
N ILE A 554 4.81 -4.70 2.56
CA ILE A 554 5.68 -4.48 3.71
C ILE A 554 4.88 -3.65 4.73
N LEU A 555 4.88 -4.08 5.99
CA LEU A 555 4.27 -3.37 7.10
C LEU A 555 5.38 -2.66 7.86
N ALA A 556 5.29 -1.33 7.97
CA ALA A 556 6.27 -0.55 8.72
C ALA A 556 6.17 -0.80 10.24
N SER A 557 4.95 -1.08 10.70
CA SER A 557 4.63 -1.49 12.06
C SER A 557 4.94 -2.98 12.27
N ASP A 558 5.26 -3.35 13.51
CA ASP A 558 5.41 -4.74 13.96
C ASP A 558 4.12 -5.33 14.55
N ASP A 559 2.98 -4.63 14.40
CA ASP A 559 1.65 -5.05 14.85
C ASP A 559 0.99 -6.02 13.85
N PRO A 560 0.72 -7.28 14.23
CA PRO A 560 0.11 -8.27 13.34
C PRO A 560 -1.31 -7.90 12.89
N ARG A 561 -2.00 -6.99 13.60
CA ARG A 561 -3.32 -6.49 13.21
C ARG A 561 -3.28 -5.71 11.90
N SER A 562 -2.12 -5.17 11.53
CA SER A 562 -1.91 -4.45 10.26
C SER A 562 -2.16 -5.33 9.02
N VAL A 563 -2.08 -6.66 9.14
CA VAL A 563 -2.48 -7.60 8.08
C VAL A 563 -3.95 -7.43 7.69
N LEU A 564 -4.82 -7.13 8.66
CA LEU A 564 -6.25 -6.88 8.41
C LEU A 564 -6.46 -5.62 7.57
N ALA A 565 -5.64 -4.58 7.79
CA ALA A 565 -5.70 -3.36 7.00
C ALA A 565 -5.43 -3.64 5.51
N VAL A 566 -4.49 -4.55 5.21
CA VAL A 566 -4.22 -4.99 3.82
C VAL A 566 -5.42 -5.69 3.20
N ILE A 567 -6.10 -6.57 3.96
CA ILE A 567 -7.32 -7.28 3.51
C ILE A 567 -8.43 -6.27 3.20
N GLU A 568 -8.71 -5.34 4.12
CA GLU A 568 -9.77 -4.35 3.96
C GLU A 568 -9.47 -3.39 2.81
N LEU A 569 -8.23 -2.92 2.69
CA LEU A 569 -7.79 -2.08 1.58
C LEU A 569 -7.98 -2.81 0.24
N SER A 570 -7.60 -4.08 0.16
CA SER A 570 -7.77 -4.91 -1.05
C SER A 570 -9.24 -5.05 -1.44
N ARG A 571 -10.11 -5.38 -0.47
CA ARG A 571 -11.56 -5.53 -0.67
C ARG A 571 -12.21 -4.20 -1.09
N ALA A 572 -11.91 -3.11 -0.41
CA ALA A 572 -12.43 -1.78 -0.70
C ALA A 572 -12.00 -1.29 -2.08
N SER A 573 -10.70 -1.42 -2.40
CA SER A 573 -10.13 -1.03 -3.69
C SER A 573 -10.78 -1.83 -4.83
N TYR A 574 -10.92 -3.15 -4.67
CA TYR A 574 -11.55 -3.99 -5.69
C TYR A 574 -13.02 -3.64 -5.92
N ARG A 575 -13.77 -3.31 -4.86
CA ARG A 575 -15.15 -2.83 -4.97
C ARG A 575 -15.23 -1.54 -5.79
N LYS A 576 -14.33 -0.59 -5.54
CA LYS A 576 -14.24 0.68 -6.29
C LYS A 576 -13.85 0.45 -7.75
N MET A 577 -12.90 -0.44 -8.01
CA MET A 577 -12.52 -0.83 -9.37
C MET A 577 -13.71 -1.40 -10.16
N LYS A 578 -14.50 -2.33 -9.58
CA LYS A 578 -15.71 -2.86 -10.25
C LYS A 578 -16.76 -1.79 -10.51
N GLN A 579 -17.03 -0.94 -9.52
CA GLN A 579 -18.00 0.15 -9.67
C GLN A 579 -17.58 1.09 -10.80
N ASN A 580 -16.31 1.49 -10.82
CA ASN A 580 -15.79 2.37 -11.86
C ASN A 580 -15.82 1.71 -13.24
N LEU A 581 -15.52 0.41 -13.33
CA LEU A 581 -15.64 -0.34 -14.58
C LEU A 581 -17.09 -0.36 -15.11
N TRP A 582 -18.07 -0.55 -14.22
CA TRP A 582 -19.50 -0.47 -14.57
C TRP A 582 -19.92 0.93 -15.00
N TRP A 583 -19.50 1.98 -14.28
CA TRP A 583 -19.78 3.37 -14.66
C TRP A 583 -19.11 3.76 -15.98
N ALA A 584 -17.91 3.25 -16.23
CA ALA A 584 -17.12 3.54 -17.42
C ALA A 584 -17.61 2.80 -18.67
N ALA A 585 -18.02 1.53 -18.57
CA ALA A 585 -18.42 0.73 -19.73
C ALA A 585 -19.95 0.58 -19.88
N GLY A 586 -20.68 0.59 -18.76
CA GLY A 586 -22.12 0.33 -18.74
C GLY A 586 -22.93 1.41 -19.47
N TYR A 587 -22.52 2.68 -19.36
CA TYR A 587 -23.21 3.75 -20.10
C TYR A 587 -23.00 3.63 -21.61
N ASN A 588 -21.80 3.26 -22.09
CA ASN A 588 -21.55 3.06 -23.52
C ASN A 588 -22.42 1.93 -24.08
N LEU A 589 -22.58 0.84 -23.33
CA LEU A 589 -23.40 -0.31 -23.74
C LEU A 589 -24.87 0.08 -23.99
N LEU A 590 -25.40 1.00 -23.19
CA LEU A 590 -26.77 1.53 -23.37
C LEU A 590 -26.83 2.62 -24.44
N SER A 591 -25.82 3.48 -24.49
CA SER A 591 -25.87 4.69 -25.33
C SER A 591 -25.57 4.42 -26.80
N VAL A 592 -24.76 3.39 -27.11
CA VAL A 592 -24.44 3.02 -28.50
C VAL A 592 -25.68 2.55 -29.29
N PRO A 593 -26.52 1.62 -28.81
CA PRO A 593 -27.76 1.26 -29.50
C PRO A 593 -28.74 2.45 -29.66
N LEU A 594 -28.78 3.34 -28.68
CA LEU A 594 -29.61 4.56 -28.76
C LEU A 594 -29.10 5.50 -29.85
N ALA A 595 -27.79 5.69 -29.96
CA ALA A 595 -27.14 6.46 -31.01
C ALA A 595 -27.29 5.82 -32.40
N ALA A 596 -27.26 4.49 -32.47
CA ALA A 596 -27.51 3.74 -33.71
C ALA A 596 -28.94 3.93 -34.24
N GLY A 597 -29.85 4.44 -33.40
CA GLY A 597 -31.23 4.75 -33.79
C GLY A 597 -32.19 3.59 -33.60
N VAL A 598 -31.92 2.66 -32.67
CA VAL A 598 -32.86 1.55 -32.35
C VAL A 598 -34.25 2.08 -31.94
N LEU A 599 -34.31 3.26 -31.31
CA LEU A 599 -35.57 3.93 -30.94
C LEU A 599 -36.05 4.95 -31.98
N ALA A 600 -35.44 5.03 -33.15
CA ALA A 600 -35.91 5.93 -34.20
C ALA A 600 -37.37 5.68 -34.65
N PRO A 601 -37.90 4.43 -34.67
CA PRO A 601 -39.30 4.19 -35.02
C PRO A 601 -40.32 4.83 -34.08
N ILE A 602 -39.94 5.09 -32.82
CA ILE A 602 -40.79 5.78 -31.83
C ILE A 602 -40.47 7.29 -31.74
N GLY A 603 -39.70 7.83 -32.70
CA GLY A 603 -39.37 9.25 -32.80
C GLY A 603 -38.20 9.70 -31.93
N PHE A 604 -37.44 8.78 -31.32
CA PHE A 604 -36.29 9.13 -30.49
C PHE A 604 -34.96 8.85 -31.19
N VAL A 605 -34.14 9.89 -31.34
CA VAL A 605 -32.76 9.80 -31.83
C VAL A 605 -31.88 10.55 -30.86
N LEU A 606 -30.83 9.90 -30.36
CA LEU A 606 -29.93 10.51 -29.39
C LEU A 606 -29.03 11.56 -30.09
N PRO A 607 -29.10 12.85 -29.70
CA PRO A 607 -28.23 13.86 -30.28
C PRO A 607 -26.77 13.64 -29.88
N MET A 608 -25.84 13.94 -30.78
CA MET A 608 -24.40 13.81 -30.54
C MET A 608 -23.93 14.63 -29.33
N SER A 609 -24.49 15.83 -29.14
CA SER A 609 -24.19 16.71 -28.00
C SER A 609 -24.53 16.07 -26.65
N VAL A 610 -25.66 15.38 -26.56
CA VAL A 610 -26.08 14.64 -25.35
C VAL A 610 -25.11 13.49 -25.08
N GLY A 611 -24.70 12.76 -26.14
CA GLY A 611 -23.68 11.71 -26.03
C GLY A 611 -22.36 12.20 -25.46
N ALA A 612 -21.86 13.35 -25.93
CA ALA A 612 -20.63 13.97 -25.43
C ALA A 612 -20.73 14.36 -23.94
N VAL A 613 -21.89 14.90 -23.52
CA VAL A 613 -22.16 15.25 -22.11
C VAL A 613 -22.20 14.00 -21.23
N LEU A 614 -22.91 12.94 -21.66
CA LEU A 614 -23.00 11.68 -20.90
C LEU A 614 -21.61 11.04 -20.69
N MET A 615 -20.77 11.08 -21.71
CA MET A 615 -19.38 10.62 -21.63
C MET A 615 -18.58 11.43 -20.61
N SER A 616 -18.67 12.76 -20.63
CA SER A 616 -17.98 13.62 -19.64
C SER A 616 -18.48 13.36 -18.21
N LEU A 617 -19.79 13.17 -18.05
CA LEU A 617 -20.39 12.85 -16.75
C LEU A 617 -19.89 11.51 -16.21
N SER A 618 -19.75 10.49 -17.06
CA SER A 618 -19.19 9.18 -16.67
C SER A 618 -17.78 9.34 -16.05
N THR A 619 -16.90 10.13 -16.68
CA THR A 619 -15.55 10.40 -16.13
C THR A 619 -15.62 11.08 -14.76
N ILE A 620 -16.51 12.05 -14.58
CA ILE A 620 -16.72 12.74 -13.30
C ILE A 620 -17.20 11.76 -12.22
N VAL A 621 -18.19 10.91 -12.54
CA VAL A 621 -18.74 9.92 -11.61
C VAL A 621 -17.66 8.91 -11.19
N VAL A 622 -16.86 8.42 -12.13
CA VAL A 622 -15.73 7.52 -11.86
C VAL A 622 -14.70 8.18 -10.94
N ALA A 623 -14.35 9.44 -11.19
CA ALA A 623 -13.41 10.19 -10.37
C ALA A 623 -13.93 10.40 -8.93
N LEU A 624 -15.17 10.86 -8.78
CA LEU A 624 -15.81 11.05 -7.47
C LEU A 624 -15.93 9.73 -6.70
N ASN A 625 -16.31 8.64 -7.38
CA ASN A 625 -16.44 7.35 -6.73
C ASN A 625 -15.09 6.82 -6.22
N ALA A 626 -14.00 7.05 -6.96
CA ALA A 626 -12.65 6.72 -6.53
C ALA A 626 -12.22 7.55 -5.30
N GLN A 627 -12.55 8.84 -5.26
CA GLN A 627 -12.23 9.71 -4.12
C GLN A 627 -12.86 9.23 -2.80
N LEU A 628 -14.00 8.55 -2.83
CA LEU A 628 -14.60 7.97 -1.61
C LEU A 628 -13.71 6.94 -0.91
N LEU A 629 -12.72 6.35 -1.60
CA LEU A 629 -11.74 5.45 -0.99
C LEU A 629 -10.84 6.20 0.02
N ARG A 630 -10.70 7.52 -0.10
CA ARG A 630 -10.01 8.38 0.88
C ARG A 630 -10.71 8.49 2.24
N ARG A 631 -11.86 7.83 2.43
CA ARG A 631 -12.51 7.77 3.74
C ARG A 631 -12.17 6.51 4.53
N LEU A 632 -11.45 5.57 3.90
CA LEU A 632 -11.03 4.34 4.56
C LEU A 632 -9.98 4.67 5.62
N ASP A 633 -10.27 4.26 6.85
CA ASP A 633 -9.34 4.28 7.98
C ASP A 633 -8.69 2.90 8.08
N LEU A 634 -7.36 2.87 8.06
CA LEU A 634 -6.56 1.65 8.06
C LEU A 634 -5.84 1.43 9.39
N ARG A 635 -6.10 2.29 10.40
CA ARG A 635 -5.48 2.12 11.73
C ARG A 635 -5.93 0.78 12.35
N PRO A 636 -5.02 0.03 13.00
CA PRO A 636 -5.33 -1.28 13.58
C PRO A 636 -6.61 -1.31 14.44
N ASP A 637 -6.80 -0.31 15.31
CA ASP A 637 -7.96 -0.22 16.20
C ASP A 637 -9.29 0.00 15.43
N ALA A 638 -9.24 0.75 14.32
CA ALA A 638 -10.41 1.03 13.49
C ALA A 638 -10.82 -0.17 12.64
N VAL A 639 -9.86 -1.02 12.27
CA VAL A 639 -10.09 -2.21 11.43
C VAL A 639 -10.67 -3.37 12.23
N ILE A 640 -10.38 -3.44 13.54
CA ILE A 640 -10.95 -4.46 14.44
C ILE A 640 -12.35 -4.06 14.95
N GLY A 641 -12.60 -2.77 15.14
CA GLY A 641 -13.89 -2.27 15.61
C GLY A 641 -15.02 -2.28 14.56
N ASN A 642 -14.71 -2.54 13.29
CA ASN A 642 -15.65 -2.73 12.18
C ASN A 642 -15.74 -4.20 11.78
#